data_AF-A0A5M3WHD1-F1
#
_entry.id   AF-A0A5M3WHD1-F1
#
_cell.length_a   1.000
_cell.length_b   1.000
_cell.length_c   1.000
_cell.angle_alpha   90.00
_cell.angle_beta   90.00
_cell.angle_gamma   90.00
#
_symmetry.space_group_name_H-M   'P 1'
#
loop_
_entity.id
_entity.type
_entity.pdbx_description
1 polymer ?
#
loop_
_entity_poly.entity_id
_entity_poly.type
_entity_poly.pdbx_seq_one_letter_code
_entity_poly.pdbx_strand_id
1 'polypeptide(L)'
;MGVPLKNLERVGGTPLVSRAVATCVRAELVDTVVVSTDHAGIADAAEQAGARVVPRPADLSGGTASSESAVLHVLDALGEEPEIVILVQCTSAFIDPKDLDAAIAKVLDGEADVVFSGMETFEFIWNIDGDGINHDPAHRPRRQDRDPHYRETGAFYVMRTAGLRERGHRFFGVVAVQPVPARHAVEVDTPEDLEIVRALAPFVDEPQPIDVDAVITDFDGVHTDDRAYVDSEGREMVAVSRSDGMGVALLKRSGVKLLVLSTEQNPVVAARARKLGVPVLQGLNTKQTALRDWLAIEGLDPARVAYVGNDLNDLACMQLVGWPVAVPDAHPRVRAAARVVLTRSGGAGAVRELCDRVLAARPPLAETEQPPLSPLTFRPRPAQSPSVRIGDALLGPGHPVYVIGEIGINHNGDVDIARRLIDVAVEAGCQAVKFQKRTPEICVPPEQRGQMRQTPWGEMTYLEYKIRTEFGRDEYTQIAKYCEERGIDWFASPWDVPSVQFLEEMDVVTHKVASASVTDHELLRALAATGKPIILSTGMSTLEEIDKAVEILGTSKLVMMHATSTYPLPPEEANLRTIVTLQDRYGVPVGYSGHERGLQISLAAVTLGAVTVERHITLDRTMWGSDHAASLEPSGLEHLVRDIRIIESALGDGVKRVFPGEEAPRARLRRVTV
;
A
#
# COMPACT_ATOMS: atom_id res chain seq x y z
N MET A 1 -5.81 17.44 46.14
CA MET A 1 -6.28 18.63 45.40
C MET A 1 -6.72 18.11 44.04
N GLY A 2 -8.01 18.22 43.70
CA GLY A 2 -8.50 17.72 42.41
C GLY A 2 -7.99 18.56 41.24
N VAL A 3 -8.04 18.01 40.03
CA VAL A 3 -7.65 18.70 38.80
C VAL A 3 -8.69 19.78 38.44
N PRO A 4 -8.33 21.09 38.41
CA PRO A 4 -9.25 22.15 38.02
C PRO A 4 -9.74 21.96 36.59
N LEU A 5 -11.04 22.15 36.35
CA LEU A 5 -11.66 22.00 35.02
C LEU A 5 -11.25 20.69 34.31
N LYS A 6 -11.13 19.58 35.06
CA LYS A 6 -10.61 18.29 34.56
C LYS A 6 -11.21 17.83 33.24
N ASN A 7 -12.51 18.06 33.02
CA ASN A 7 -13.20 17.69 31.79
C ASN A 7 -12.65 18.39 30.51
N LEU A 8 -11.92 19.51 30.67
CA LEU A 8 -11.23 20.23 29.58
C LEU A 8 -9.75 19.83 29.42
N GLU A 9 -9.19 19.08 30.37
CA GLU A 9 -7.83 18.57 30.25
C GLU A 9 -7.71 17.59 29.09
N ARG A 10 -6.60 17.69 28.36
CA ARG A 10 -6.39 16.92 27.14
C ARG A 10 -5.63 15.62 27.41
N VAL A 11 -6.12 14.53 26.82
CA VAL A 11 -5.50 13.20 26.76
C VAL A 11 -5.46 12.78 25.30
N GLY A 12 -4.28 12.48 24.76
CA GLY A 12 -4.10 12.24 23.32
C GLY A 12 -4.50 13.45 22.46
N GLY A 13 -4.32 14.68 22.97
CA GLY A 13 -4.70 15.91 22.28
C GLY A 13 -6.19 16.28 22.36
N THR A 14 -7.05 15.42 22.89
CA THR A 14 -8.51 15.63 22.95
C THR A 14 -8.99 15.88 24.38
N PRO A 15 -9.87 16.87 24.65
CA PRO A 15 -10.44 17.08 25.98
C PRO A 15 -11.19 15.85 26.50
N LEU A 16 -11.10 15.58 27.80
CA LEU A 16 -11.77 14.43 28.44
C LEU A 16 -13.28 14.36 28.14
N VAL A 17 -14.00 15.49 28.19
CA VAL A 17 -15.43 15.53 27.81
C VAL A 17 -15.66 15.14 26.35
N SER A 18 -14.85 15.67 25.44
CA SER A 18 -14.96 15.39 24.01
C SER A 18 -14.66 13.92 23.70
N ARG A 19 -13.75 13.29 24.46
CA ARG A 19 -13.45 11.85 24.35
C ARG A 19 -14.65 10.99 24.74
N ALA A 20 -15.26 11.27 25.89
CA ALA A 20 -16.45 10.55 26.35
C ALA A 20 -17.62 10.69 25.35
N VAL A 21 -17.87 11.90 24.87
CA VAL A 21 -18.90 12.17 23.85
C VAL A 21 -18.62 11.39 22.57
N ALA A 22 -17.39 11.47 22.04
CA ALA A 22 -17.02 10.77 20.81
C ALA A 22 -17.17 9.25 20.92
N THR A 23 -16.87 8.66 22.08
CA THR A 23 -17.15 7.24 22.33
C THR A 23 -18.64 6.94 22.28
N CYS A 24 -19.47 7.75 22.96
CA CYS A 24 -20.92 7.54 22.98
C CYS A 24 -21.53 7.67 21.57
N VAL A 25 -21.06 8.64 20.76
CA VAL A 25 -21.50 8.82 19.37
C VAL A 25 -21.10 7.64 18.47
N ARG A 26 -20.00 6.95 18.79
CA ARG A 26 -19.53 5.77 18.03
C ARG A 26 -20.22 4.46 18.45
N ALA A 27 -20.91 4.43 19.59
CA ALA A 27 -21.63 3.25 20.05
C ALA A 27 -22.90 3.05 19.20
N GLU A 28 -23.14 1.83 18.75
CA GLU A 28 -24.21 1.52 17.79
C GLU A 28 -25.61 1.64 18.40
N LEU A 29 -25.73 1.43 19.72
CA LEU A 29 -27.01 1.42 20.44
C LEU A 29 -27.31 2.72 21.19
N VAL A 30 -26.54 3.79 20.95
CA VAL A 30 -26.73 5.11 21.58
C VAL A 30 -27.36 6.09 20.61
N ASP A 31 -28.62 6.46 20.85
CA ASP A 31 -29.36 7.37 19.96
C ASP A 31 -29.05 8.85 20.21
N THR A 32 -28.84 9.24 21.48
CA THR A 32 -28.71 10.64 21.88
C THR A 32 -27.67 10.82 22.98
N VAL A 33 -26.73 11.76 22.77
CA VAL A 33 -25.69 12.10 23.73
C VAL A 33 -25.94 13.50 24.28
N VAL A 34 -26.03 13.62 25.61
CA VAL A 34 -26.28 14.89 26.28
C VAL A 34 -25.19 15.19 27.30
N VAL A 35 -24.66 16.41 27.26
CA VAL A 35 -23.76 16.92 28.29
C VAL A 35 -24.47 17.99 29.11
N SER A 36 -24.66 17.71 30.40
CA SER A 36 -25.13 18.70 31.36
C SER A 36 -23.95 19.47 31.95
N THR A 37 -23.90 20.79 31.78
CA THR A 37 -22.82 21.63 32.32
C THR A 37 -23.29 23.07 32.50
N ASP A 38 -22.68 23.79 33.45
CA ASP A 38 -22.81 25.24 33.64
C ASP A 38 -21.60 26.02 33.09
N HIS A 39 -20.54 25.31 32.69
CA HIS A 39 -19.32 25.90 32.19
C HIS A 39 -19.32 25.98 30.66
N ALA A 40 -19.25 27.21 30.13
CA ALA A 40 -19.29 27.47 28.68
C ALA A 40 -18.22 26.69 27.90
N GLY A 41 -16.98 26.63 28.37
CA GLY A 41 -15.93 25.88 27.66
C GLY A 41 -16.17 24.36 27.60
N ILE A 42 -16.89 23.79 28.58
CA ILE A 42 -17.26 22.35 28.55
C ILE A 42 -18.41 22.15 27.57
N ALA A 43 -19.35 23.09 27.52
CA ALA A 43 -20.43 23.08 26.54
C ALA A 43 -19.87 23.11 25.12
N ASP A 44 -19.00 24.08 24.81
CA ASP A 44 -18.39 24.22 23.49
C ASP A 44 -17.63 22.95 23.05
N ALA A 45 -16.85 22.37 23.96
CA ALA A 45 -16.08 21.15 23.69
C ALA A 45 -16.97 19.91 23.49
N ALA A 46 -18.14 19.87 24.13
CA ALA A 46 -19.12 18.80 24.00
C ALA A 46 -19.92 18.91 22.69
N GLU A 47 -20.38 20.11 22.33
CA GLU A 47 -21.10 20.36 21.08
C GLU A 47 -20.23 20.06 19.85
N GLN A 48 -18.96 20.50 19.89
CA GLN A 48 -18.00 20.17 18.83
C GLN A 48 -17.75 18.67 18.67
N ALA A 49 -17.92 17.90 19.74
CA ALA A 49 -17.79 16.44 19.73
C ALA A 49 -19.09 15.72 19.33
N GLY A 50 -20.21 16.44 19.16
CA GLY A 50 -21.48 15.90 18.70
C GLY A 50 -22.56 15.70 19.78
N ALA A 51 -22.36 16.21 21.00
CA ALA A 51 -23.39 16.15 22.05
C ALA A 51 -24.35 17.35 22.01
N ARG A 52 -25.59 17.14 22.48
CA ARG A 52 -26.50 18.22 22.86
C ARG A 52 -26.12 18.73 24.26
N VAL A 53 -26.10 20.04 24.46
CA VAL A 53 -25.84 20.61 25.78
C VAL A 53 -27.15 20.99 26.49
N VAL A 54 -27.24 20.62 27.76
CA VAL A 54 -28.30 21.07 28.67
C VAL A 54 -27.66 21.94 29.77
N PRO A 55 -27.97 23.25 29.83
CA PRO A 55 -27.46 24.12 30.88
C PRO A 55 -27.81 23.59 32.27
N ARG A 56 -26.80 23.43 33.13
CA ARG A 56 -27.01 22.92 34.49
C ARG A 56 -27.39 24.06 35.46
N PRO A 57 -28.46 23.91 36.26
CA PRO A 57 -28.81 24.85 37.33
C PRO A 57 -27.70 24.94 38.39
N ALA A 58 -27.52 26.13 38.97
CA ALA A 58 -26.43 26.42 39.91
C ALA A 58 -26.49 25.56 41.19
N ASP A 59 -27.69 25.16 41.62
CA ASP A 59 -27.92 24.26 42.76
C ASP A 59 -27.49 22.81 42.50
N LEU A 60 -27.33 22.42 41.22
CA LEU A 60 -26.83 21.12 40.79
C LEU A 60 -25.35 21.14 40.35
N SER A 61 -24.69 22.29 40.45
CA SER A 61 -23.28 22.48 40.05
C SER A 61 -22.28 22.43 41.20
N GLY A 62 -22.76 22.43 42.45
CA GLY A 62 -21.90 22.39 43.64
C GLY A 62 -21.31 21.00 43.92
N GLY A 63 -20.22 20.92 44.69
CA GLY A 63 -19.56 19.65 45.06
C GLY A 63 -20.39 18.69 45.94
N THR A 64 -21.60 19.09 46.34
CA THR A 64 -22.57 18.28 47.09
C THR A 64 -23.68 17.71 46.20
N ALA A 65 -23.76 18.11 44.92
CA ALA A 65 -24.74 17.58 43.98
C ALA A 65 -24.32 16.18 43.51
N SER A 66 -25.25 15.23 43.50
CA SER A 66 -24.98 13.87 43.02
C SER A 66 -25.02 13.81 41.49
N SER A 67 -24.34 12.82 40.91
CA SER A 67 -24.40 12.60 39.45
C SER A 67 -25.83 12.28 39.00
N GLU A 68 -26.59 11.58 39.84
CA GLU A 68 -27.97 11.19 39.59
C GLU A 68 -28.90 12.42 39.51
N SER A 69 -28.68 13.44 40.35
CA SER A 69 -29.47 14.67 40.30
C SER A 69 -29.29 15.41 38.96
N ALA A 70 -28.09 15.41 38.39
CA ALA A 70 -27.82 15.98 37.07
C ALA A 70 -28.48 15.16 35.94
N VAL A 71 -28.47 13.82 36.04
CA VAL A 71 -29.13 12.94 35.06
C VAL A 71 -30.65 13.15 35.08
N LEU A 72 -31.27 13.19 36.26
CA LEU A 72 -32.72 13.41 36.40
C LEU A 72 -33.13 14.78 35.85
N HIS A 73 -32.35 15.83 36.11
CA HIS A 73 -32.57 17.15 35.52
C HIS A 73 -32.52 17.12 33.97
N VAL A 74 -31.58 16.36 33.39
CA VAL A 74 -31.52 16.19 31.93
C VAL A 74 -32.75 15.45 31.40
N LEU A 75 -33.18 14.36 32.06
CA LEU A 75 -34.37 13.61 31.66
C LEU A 75 -35.63 14.49 31.70
N ASP A 76 -35.75 15.39 32.68
CA ASP A 76 -36.87 16.34 32.75
C ASP A 76 -36.81 17.40 31.63
N ALA A 77 -35.62 17.73 31.11
CA ALA A 77 -35.41 18.73 30.06
C ALA A 77 -35.50 18.17 28.62
N LEU A 78 -35.42 16.85 28.43
CA LEU A 78 -35.37 16.22 27.10
C LEU A 78 -36.73 16.23 26.37
N GLY A 79 -37.84 16.24 27.11
CA GLY A 79 -39.20 16.25 26.55
C GLY A 79 -39.69 14.90 26.01
N GLU A 80 -38.80 13.92 25.93
CA GLU A 80 -39.08 12.51 25.65
C GLU A 80 -38.36 11.62 26.67
N GLU A 81 -38.94 10.46 26.97
CA GLU A 81 -38.43 9.56 28.00
C GLU A 81 -37.75 8.35 27.33
N PRO A 82 -36.40 8.26 27.38
CA PRO A 82 -35.71 7.11 26.81
C PRO A 82 -35.96 5.86 27.66
N GLU A 83 -35.97 4.68 27.04
CA GLU A 83 -36.12 3.42 27.79
C GLU A 83 -34.92 3.16 28.74
N ILE A 84 -33.73 3.51 28.25
CA ILE A 84 -32.45 3.33 28.94
C ILE A 84 -31.74 4.67 29.06
N VAL A 85 -31.14 4.90 30.22
CA VAL A 85 -30.27 6.04 30.49
C VAL A 85 -28.87 5.54 30.81
N ILE A 86 -27.89 6.18 30.18
CA ILE A 86 -26.47 5.85 30.35
C ILE A 86 -25.79 7.03 31.04
N LEU A 87 -25.23 6.79 32.22
CA LEU A 87 -24.36 7.75 32.89
C LEU A 87 -22.91 7.43 32.53
N VAL A 88 -22.25 8.34 31.80
CA VAL A 88 -20.83 8.24 31.44
C VAL A 88 -20.05 9.31 32.17
N GLN A 89 -19.00 8.95 32.90
CA GLN A 89 -18.15 9.94 33.57
C GLN A 89 -16.96 10.31 32.68
N CYS A 90 -16.82 11.60 32.38
CA CYS A 90 -15.73 12.12 31.54
C CYS A 90 -14.33 11.90 32.15
N THR A 91 -14.25 11.54 33.44
CA THR A 91 -13.00 11.27 34.16
C THR A 91 -12.38 9.94 33.81
N SER A 92 -13.14 9.04 33.19
CA SER A 92 -12.62 7.79 32.63
C SER A 92 -12.12 8.08 31.21
N ALA A 93 -10.80 8.18 31.06
CA ALA A 93 -10.19 8.66 29.82
C ALA A 93 -10.35 7.70 28.63
N PHE A 94 -10.65 6.42 28.89
CA PHE A 94 -10.68 5.33 27.92
C PHE A 94 -11.97 4.53 28.09
N ILE A 95 -12.84 4.61 27.09
CA ILE A 95 -14.11 3.87 27.05
C ILE A 95 -14.22 3.25 25.66
N ASP A 96 -14.44 1.93 25.60
CA ASP A 96 -14.64 1.20 24.35
C ASP A 96 -16.14 1.23 23.99
N PRO A 97 -16.53 1.72 22.79
CA PRO A 97 -17.92 1.68 22.34
C PRO A 97 -18.54 0.28 22.39
N LYS A 98 -17.75 -0.78 22.13
CA LYS A 98 -18.26 -2.16 22.13
C LYS A 98 -18.61 -2.66 23.52
N ASP A 99 -17.83 -2.27 24.53
CA ASP A 99 -18.15 -2.60 25.92
C ASP A 99 -19.42 -1.88 26.36
N LEU A 100 -19.60 -0.63 25.90
CA LEU A 100 -20.82 0.14 26.15
C LEU A 100 -22.05 -0.50 25.48
N ASP A 101 -21.96 -0.85 24.19
CA ASP A 101 -23.04 -1.54 23.45
C ASP A 101 -23.40 -2.90 24.10
N ALA A 102 -22.41 -3.67 24.53
CA ALA A 102 -22.65 -4.93 25.23
C ALA A 102 -23.40 -4.72 26.57
N ALA A 103 -23.12 -3.64 27.29
CA ALA A 103 -23.84 -3.29 28.51
C ALA A 103 -25.27 -2.82 28.24
N ILE A 104 -25.49 -2.06 27.16
CA ILE A 104 -26.82 -1.64 26.69
C ILE A 104 -27.68 -2.85 26.32
N ALA A 105 -27.12 -3.77 25.53
CA ALA A 105 -27.83 -4.98 25.09
C ALA A 105 -28.36 -5.80 26.27
N LYS A 106 -27.57 -6.01 27.33
CA LYS A 106 -28.00 -6.74 28.53
C LYS A 106 -29.20 -6.12 29.24
N VAL A 107 -29.31 -4.78 29.25
CA VAL A 107 -30.47 -4.09 29.85
C VAL A 107 -31.68 -4.16 28.93
N LEU A 108 -31.48 -4.01 27.60
CA LEU A 108 -32.54 -4.14 26.60
C LEU A 108 -33.14 -5.56 26.59
N ASP A 109 -32.29 -6.58 26.65
CA ASP A 109 -32.68 -8.00 26.62
C ASP A 109 -33.30 -8.46 27.95
N GLY A 110 -33.30 -7.62 28.99
CA GLY A 110 -33.88 -7.90 30.29
C GLY A 110 -33.03 -8.82 31.17
N GLU A 111 -31.74 -8.98 30.87
CA GLU A 111 -30.80 -9.75 31.71
C GLU A 111 -30.48 -9.02 33.03
N ALA A 112 -30.50 -7.69 33.01
CA ALA A 112 -30.26 -6.84 34.18
C ALA A 112 -31.07 -5.53 34.11
N ASP A 113 -31.33 -4.93 35.27
CA ASP A 113 -31.91 -3.58 35.39
C ASP A 113 -30.83 -2.49 35.34
N VAL A 114 -29.62 -2.85 35.79
CA VAL A 114 -28.44 -1.99 35.82
C VAL A 114 -27.21 -2.78 35.41
N VAL A 115 -26.42 -2.24 34.49
CA VAL A 115 -25.10 -2.76 34.13
C VAL A 115 -24.05 -1.66 34.29
N PHE A 116 -22.98 -1.92 35.03
CA PHE A 116 -21.88 -0.98 35.21
C PHE A 116 -20.55 -1.57 34.73
N SER A 117 -19.63 -0.70 34.33
CA SER A 117 -18.28 -1.09 33.94
C SER A 117 -17.45 -1.53 35.15
N GLY A 118 -16.80 -2.70 35.05
CA GLY A 118 -15.97 -3.23 36.13
C GLY A 118 -14.70 -3.94 35.64
N MET A 119 -13.58 -3.68 36.30
CA MET A 119 -12.31 -4.34 36.02
C MET A 119 -12.15 -5.57 36.92
N GLU A 120 -11.84 -6.71 36.30
CA GLU A 120 -11.48 -7.91 37.05
C GLU A 120 -10.22 -7.68 37.91
N THR A 121 -10.27 -8.09 39.18
CA THR A 121 -9.18 -7.92 40.13
C THR A 121 -9.03 -9.13 41.06
N PHE A 122 -7.76 -9.41 41.39
CA PHE A 122 -7.33 -10.44 42.35
C PHE A 122 -6.57 -9.80 43.53
N GLU A 123 -6.80 -8.50 43.76
CA GLU A 123 -6.18 -7.75 44.84
C GLU A 123 -6.75 -8.14 46.20
N PHE A 124 -5.87 -8.13 47.19
CA PHE A 124 -6.23 -8.36 48.59
C PHE A 124 -6.46 -6.99 49.20
N ILE A 125 -7.71 -6.68 49.50
CA ILE A 125 -8.10 -5.38 50.06
C ILE A 125 -8.03 -5.49 51.58
N TRP A 126 -7.38 -4.52 52.22
CA TRP A 126 -7.24 -4.41 53.66
C TRP A 126 -7.83 -3.10 54.15
N ASN A 127 -8.41 -3.10 55.34
CA ASN A 127 -8.68 -1.86 56.07
C ASN A 127 -7.40 -1.39 56.82
N ILE A 128 -7.43 -0.19 57.38
CA ILE A 128 -6.27 0.37 58.12
C ILE A 128 -6.00 -0.37 59.44
N ASP A 129 -7.02 -1.05 59.97
CA ASP A 129 -6.96 -1.82 61.21
C ASP A 129 -6.29 -3.20 61.02
N GLY A 130 -6.01 -3.58 59.77
CA GLY A 130 -5.31 -4.82 59.42
C GLY A 130 -6.23 -6.02 59.16
N ASP A 131 -7.52 -5.81 58.95
CA ASP A 131 -8.45 -6.85 58.51
C ASP A 131 -8.53 -6.93 56.99
N GLY A 132 -8.60 -8.16 56.46
CA GLY A 132 -8.88 -8.40 55.05
C GLY A 132 -10.37 -8.16 54.76
N ILE A 133 -10.67 -7.27 53.81
CA ILE A 133 -12.06 -6.97 53.40
C ILE A 133 -12.62 -8.12 52.54
N ASN A 134 -11.80 -8.63 51.63
CA ASN A 134 -12.21 -9.63 50.63
C ASN A 134 -11.44 -10.96 50.76
N HIS A 135 -10.80 -11.18 51.91
CA HIS A 135 -10.04 -12.39 52.22
C HIS A 135 -9.88 -12.55 53.73
N ASP A 136 -9.66 -13.78 54.16
CA ASP A 136 -9.26 -14.08 55.54
C ASP A 136 -7.74 -13.94 55.69
N PRO A 137 -7.22 -13.06 56.57
CA PRO A 137 -5.79 -12.96 56.86
C PRO A 137 -5.15 -14.28 57.32
N ALA A 138 -5.91 -15.16 57.99
CA ALA A 138 -5.43 -16.45 58.46
C ALA A 138 -5.34 -17.52 57.35
N HIS A 139 -6.06 -17.32 56.24
CA HIS A 139 -6.04 -18.23 55.11
C HIS A 139 -6.05 -17.46 53.79
N ARG A 140 -4.85 -17.13 53.30
CA ARG A 140 -4.67 -16.38 52.04
C ARG A 140 -4.55 -17.34 50.85
N PRO A 141 -5.61 -17.57 50.06
CA PRO A 141 -5.53 -18.43 48.87
C PRO A 141 -4.63 -17.81 47.80
N ARG A 142 -4.04 -18.65 46.93
CA ARG A 142 -3.25 -18.16 45.79
C ARG A 142 -4.18 -17.44 44.81
N ARG A 143 -3.70 -16.39 44.14
CA ARG A 143 -4.51 -15.60 43.18
C ARG A 143 -5.15 -16.45 42.09
N GLN A 144 -4.45 -17.49 41.62
CA GLN A 144 -4.91 -18.42 40.59
C GLN A 144 -6.04 -19.38 41.02
N ASP A 145 -6.32 -19.49 42.33
CA ASP A 145 -7.33 -20.40 42.88
C ASP A 145 -8.56 -19.63 43.39
N ARG A 146 -8.68 -18.33 43.09
CA ARG A 146 -9.77 -17.46 43.55
C ARG A 146 -10.74 -17.18 42.44
N ASP A 147 -12.02 -17.11 42.80
CA ASP A 147 -13.02 -16.48 41.94
C ASP A 147 -12.70 -14.98 41.80
N PRO A 148 -12.90 -14.41 40.60
CA PRO A 148 -12.59 -13.01 40.35
C PRO A 148 -13.50 -12.09 41.13
N HIS A 149 -12.93 -11.00 41.65
CA HIS A 149 -13.71 -9.84 42.09
C HIS A 149 -13.69 -8.78 40.99
N TYR A 150 -14.67 -7.87 41.02
CA TYR A 150 -14.74 -6.76 40.08
C TYR A 150 -14.65 -5.44 40.83
N ARG A 151 -13.70 -4.60 40.42
CA ARG A 151 -13.60 -3.22 40.87
C ARG A 151 -14.43 -2.36 39.92
N GLU A 152 -15.42 -1.65 40.44
CA GLU A 152 -16.17 -0.63 39.69
C GLU A 152 -15.19 0.33 39.01
N THR A 153 -15.47 0.64 37.76
CA THR A 153 -14.82 1.75 37.05
C THR A 153 -15.88 2.81 36.80
N GLY A 154 -15.46 4.07 36.85
CA GLY A 154 -16.27 5.23 36.55
C GLY A 154 -16.63 5.38 35.07
N ALA A 155 -16.41 4.38 34.22
CA ALA A 155 -16.56 4.55 32.77
C ALA A 155 -18.01 4.72 32.36
N PHE A 156 -18.90 3.78 32.73
CA PHE A 156 -20.32 3.90 32.41
C PHE A 156 -21.23 3.10 33.37
N TYR A 157 -22.48 3.58 33.46
CA TYR A 157 -23.59 2.94 34.14
C TYR A 157 -24.81 2.96 33.22
N VAL A 158 -25.23 1.80 32.74
CA VAL A 158 -26.43 1.62 31.90
C VAL A 158 -27.58 1.21 32.80
N MET A 159 -28.68 1.95 32.75
CA MET A 159 -29.81 1.77 33.67
C MET A 159 -31.14 1.86 32.94
N ARG A 160 -32.13 1.08 33.37
CA ARG A 160 -33.53 1.30 32.96
C ARG A 160 -34.02 2.64 33.52
N THR A 161 -34.49 3.54 32.66
CA THR A 161 -34.88 4.91 33.05
C THR A 161 -35.98 4.93 34.10
N ALA A 162 -36.99 4.06 33.95
CA ALA A 162 -38.08 3.94 34.93
C ALA A 162 -37.58 3.59 36.34
N GLY A 163 -36.60 2.70 36.44
CA GLY A 163 -36.00 2.31 37.72
C GLY A 163 -35.20 3.45 38.35
N LEU A 164 -34.43 4.19 37.54
CA LEU A 164 -33.69 5.36 38.04
C LEU A 164 -34.65 6.44 38.58
N ARG A 165 -35.77 6.69 37.89
CA ARG A 165 -36.79 7.65 38.36
C ARG A 165 -37.47 7.21 39.65
N GLU A 166 -37.83 5.92 39.77
CA GLU A 166 -38.47 5.40 40.97
C GLU A 166 -37.54 5.46 42.19
N ARG A 167 -36.28 5.07 42.01
CA ARG A 167 -35.33 4.85 43.11
C ARG A 167 -34.48 6.06 43.45
N GLY A 168 -34.20 6.91 42.47
CA GLY A 168 -33.35 8.10 42.64
C GLY A 168 -31.86 7.80 42.84
N HIS A 169 -31.42 6.55 42.66
CA HIS A 169 -30.01 6.14 42.71
C HIS A 169 -29.70 5.11 41.62
N ARG A 170 -28.43 4.95 41.25
CA ARG A 170 -27.99 4.17 40.07
C ARG A 170 -27.93 2.65 40.21
N PHE A 171 -28.10 2.11 41.41
CA PHE A 171 -28.07 0.65 41.64
C PHE A 171 -29.40 0.15 42.18
N PHE A 172 -30.15 -0.60 41.38
CA PHE A 172 -31.45 -1.16 41.74
C PHE A 172 -31.72 -2.43 40.94
N GLY A 173 -32.72 -3.21 41.38
CA GLY A 173 -33.12 -4.43 40.68
C GLY A 173 -31.98 -5.44 40.56
N VAL A 174 -31.89 -6.10 39.40
CA VAL A 174 -30.78 -6.98 39.05
C VAL A 174 -29.59 -6.15 38.55
N VAL A 175 -28.48 -6.18 39.28
CA VAL A 175 -27.24 -5.48 38.93
C VAL A 175 -26.25 -6.47 38.33
N ALA A 176 -25.71 -6.16 37.16
CA ALA A 176 -24.66 -6.93 36.50
C ALA A 176 -23.41 -6.09 36.19
N VAL A 177 -22.29 -6.77 35.99
CA VAL A 177 -21.00 -6.15 35.64
C VAL A 177 -20.74 -6.37 34.15
N GLN A 178 -20.30 -5.31 33.46
CA GLN A 178 -19.65 -5.43 32.16
C GLN A 178 -18.13 -5.40 32.37
N PRO A 179 -17.42 -6.54 32.17
CA PRO A 179 -15.97 -6.59 32.32
C PRO A 179 -15.30 -5.64 31.32
N VAL A 180 -14.39 -4.80 31.80
CA VAL A 180 -13.55 -3.93 30.96
C VAL A 180 -12.06 -4.23 31.17
N PRO A 181 -11.21 -4.04 30.15
CA PRO A 181 -9.77 -4.22 30.27
C PRO A 181 -9.15 -3.29 31.33
N ALA A 182 -8.10 -3.76 32.02
CA ALA A 182 -7.41 -2.95 33.05
C ALA A 182 -6.88 -1.60 32.53
N ARG A 183 -6.47 -1.53 31.27
CA ARG A 183 -6.04 -0.28 30.60
C ARG A 183 -7.17 0.74 30.43
N HIS A 184 -8.44 0.34 30.52
CA HIS A 184 -9.60 1.23 30.47
C HIS A 184 -10.07 1.66 31.88
N ALA A 185 -9.49 1.10 32.94
CA ALA A 185 -9.94 1.28 34.33
C ALA A 185 -9.24 2.42 35.09
N VAL A 186 -8.56 3.33 34.38
CA VAL A 186 -7.82 4.44 34.98
C VAL A 186 -8.69 5.70 34.98
N GLU A 187 -8.90 6.27 36.17
CA GLU A 187 -9.75 7.43 36.40
C GLU A 187 -8.91 8.66 36.74
N VAL A 188 -9.30 9.83 36.22
CA VAL A 188 -8.60 11.09 36.44
C VAL A 188 -9.22 11.85 37.61
N ASP A 189 -8.64 11.69 38.80
CA ASP A 189 -9.01 12.45 40.00
C ASP A 189 -7.90 13.38 40.48
N THR A 190 -6.65 12.97 40.29
CA THR A 190 -5.46 13.71 40.68
C THR A 190 -4.62 14.13 39.46
N PRO A 191 -3.72 15.13 39.61
CA PRO A 191 -2.75 15.46 38.57
C PRO A 191 -1.87 14.27 38.15
N GLU A 192 -1.52 13.40 39.09
CA GLU A 192 -0.75 12.19 38.83
C GLU A 192 -1.52 11.20 37.94
N ASP A 193 -2.83 11.03 38.18
CA ASP A 193 -3.68 10.21 37.31
C ASP A 193 -3.71 10.77 35.89
N LEU A 194 -3.77 12.10 35.76
CA LEU A 194 -3.75 12.78 34.46
C LEU A 194 -2.43 12.51 33.71
N GLU A 195 -1.29 12.47 34.40
CA GLU A 195 -0.01 12.09 33.80
C GLU A 195 -0.02 10.63 33.33
N ILE A 196 -0.56 9.71 34.14
CA ILE A 196 -0.67 8.28 33.81
C ILE A 196 -1.53 8.07 32.57
N VAL A 197 -2.73 8.67 32.51
CA VAL A 197 -3.60 8.50 31.32
C VAL A 197 -2.99 9.14 30.08
N ARG A 198 -2.26 10.27 30.19
CA ARG A 198 -1.53 10.87 29.07
C ARG A 198 -0.44 9.95 28.54
N ALA A 199 0.27 9.26 29.42
CA ALA A 199 1.29 8.28 29.04
C ALA A 199 0.68 7.01 28.43
N LEU A 200 -0.52 6.60 28.87
CA LEU A 200 -1.21 5.43 28.33
C LEU A 200 -1.91 5.69 27.00
N ALA A 201 -2.35 6.91 26.73
CA ALA A 201 -3.15 7.25 25.55
C ALA A 201 -2.58 6.73 24.21
N PRO A 202 -1.27 6.84 23.91
CA PRO A 202 -0.66 6.27 22.71
C PRO A 202 -0.85 4.75 22.53
N PHE A 203 -1.07 4.02 23.62
CA PHE A 203 -1.19 2.56 23.64
C PHE A 203 -2.64 2.08 23.75
N VAL A 204 -3.56 2.97 24.12
CA VAL A 204 -4.98 2.66 24.33
C VAL A 204 -5.85 3.23 23.21
N ASP A 205 -5.53 4.44 22.73
CA ASP A 205 -6.27 5.08 21.65
C ASP A 205 -5.97 4.40 20.31
N GLU A 206 -7.02 4.15 19.53
CA GLU A 206 -6.83 3.91 18.10
C GLU A 206 -6.21 5.18 17.47
N PRO A 207 -5.07 5.06 16.76
CA PRO A 207 -4.42 6.23 16.17
C PRO A 207 -5.40 6.95 15.25
N GLN A 208 -5.70 8.22 15.54
CA GLN A 208 -6.63 9.01 14.73
C GLN A 208 -6.20 8.99 13.26
N PRO A 209 -7.08 8.61 12.32
CA PRO A 209 -6.77 8.68 10.90
C PRO A 209 -6.41 10.11 10.46
N ILE A 210 -5.47 10.24 9.52
CA ILE A 210 -5.02 11.53 8.97
C ILE A 210 -5.54 11.64 7.54
N ASP A 211 -6.69 12.30 7.34
CA ASP A 211 -7.29 12.46 6.02
C ASP A 211 -6.63 13.61 5.24
N VAL A 212 -5.69 13.26 4.36
CA VAL A 212 -4.90 14.19 3.55
C VAL A 212 -4.68 13.68 2.12
N ASP A 213 -4.43 14.62 1.23
CA ASP A 213 -4.10 14.38 -0.18
C ASP A 213 -2.60 14.42 -0.44
N ALA A 214 -1.83 15.04 0.47
CA ALA A 214 -0.38 15.07 0.42
C ALA A 214 0.29 14.98 1.79
N VAL A 215 1.48 14.39 1.80
CA VAL A 215 2.37 14.28 2.95
C VAL A 215 3.72 14.90 2.61
N ILE A 216 4.11 15.90 3.39
CA ILE A 216 5.42 16.53 3.33
C ILE A 216 6.15 16.21 4.62
N THR A 217 7.42 15.85 4.51
CA THR A 217 8.26 15.54 5.66
C THR A 217 9.53 16.39 5.61
N ASP A 218 9.94 16.92 6.75
CA ASP A 218 11.36 17.19 6.95
C ASP A 218 12.16 15.88 6.84
N PHE A 219 13.47 15.98 6.63
CA PHE A 219 14.35 14.81 6.64
C PHE A 219 14.95 14.54 8.02
N ASP A 220 15.65 15.53 8.57
CA ASP A 220 16.40 15.39 9.81
C ASP A 220 15.44 15.34 11.01
N GLY A 221 15.70 14.44 11.96
CA GLY A 221 14.80 14.17 13.09
C GLY A 221 13.41 13.64 12.74
N VAL A 222 13.10 13.38 11.46
CA VAL A 222 11.86 12.74 11.00
C VAL A 222 12.14 11.41 10.33
N HIS A 223 12.95 11.40 9.25
CA HIS A 223 13.45 10.16 8.65
C HIS A 223 14.66 9.61 9.42
N THR A 224 15.39 10.48 10.11
CA THR A 224 16.57 10.16 10.93
C THR A 224 16.28 10.32 12.42
N ASP A 225 17.11 9.75 13.28
CA ASP A 225 17.07 9.94 14.75
C ASP A 225 17.83 11.21 15.20
N ASP A 226 17.96 12.18 14.28
CA ASP A 226 18.66 13.46 14.48
C ASP A 226 20.15 13.31 14.83
N ARG A 227 20.74 12.15 14.56
CA ARG A 227 22.17 11.88 14.75
C ARG A 227 22.88 11.69 13.42
N ALA A 228 24.03 12.33 13.31
CA ALA A 228 24.98 12.19 12.22
C ALA A 228 26.31 11.61 12.71
N TYR A 229 26.84 10.63 11.99
CA TYR A 229 28.18 10.10 12.16
C TYR A 229 29.09 10.79 11.15
N VAL A 230 30.07 11.55 11.65
CA VAL A 230 31.02 12.30 10.81
C VAL A 230 32.40 11.65 10.94
N ASP A 231 32.99 11.26 9.81
CA ASP A 231 34.35 10.72 9.78
C ASP A 231 35.43 11.83 9.81
N SER A 232 36.70 11.45 9.92
CA SER A 232 37.82 12.40 9.97
C SER A 232 38.00 13.23 8.69
N GLU A 233 37.35 12.84 7.59
CA GLU A 233 37.35 13.56 6.32
C GLU A 233 36.11 14.47 6.16
N GLY A 234 35.24 14.51 7.17
CA GLY A 234 34.01 15.32 7.16
C GLY A 234 32.86 14.66 6.41
N ARG A 235 32.93 13.36 6.10
CA ARG A 235 31.81 12.65 5.44
C ARG A 235 30.79 12.24 6.48
N GLU A 236 29.53 12.47 6.16
CA GLU A 236 28.41 12.23 7.04
C GLU A 236 27.66 10.94 6.70
N MET A 237 27.23 10.21 7.73
CA MET A 237 26.29 9.10 7.63
C MET A 237 25.17 9.28 8.66
N VAL A 238 23.94 8.94 8.29
CA VAL A 238 22.78 8.98 9.20
C VAL A 238 22.08 7.62 9.24
N ALA A 239 21.38 7.35 10.34
CA ALA A 239 20.53 6.17 10.47
C ALA A 239 19.09 6.52 10.05
N VAL A 240 18.43 5.62 9.32
CA VAL A 240 17.03 5.76 8.91
C VAL A 240 16.28 4.44 9.11
N SER A 241 14.97 4.49 9.38
CA SER A 241 14.21 3.26 9.53
C SER A 241 13.95 2.57 8.19
N ARG A 242 14.06 1.24 8.16
CA ARG A 242 13.63 0.43 7.01
C ARG A 242 12.11 0.33 6.92
N SER A 243 11.39 0.43 8.04
CA SER A 243 9.93 0.30 8.08
C SER A 243 9.22 1.38 7.27
N ASP A 244 9.81 2.58 7.22
CA ASP A 244 9.27 3.74 6.50
C ASP A 244 9.11 3.46 5.01
N GLY A 245 10.00 2.66 4.43
CA GLY A 245 9.98 2.35 3.01
C GLY A 245 8.68 1.68 2.55
N MET A 246 8.14 0.76 3.37
CA MET A 246 6.86 0.11 3.06
C MET A 246 5.69 1.07 3.20
N GLY A 247 5.69 1.89 4.25
CA GLY A 247 4.63 2.89 4.48
C GLY A 247 4.55 3.89 3.33
N VAL A 248 5.69 4.47 2.95
CA VAL A 248 5.80 5.41 1.83
C VAL A 248 5.36 4.77 0.52
N ALA A 249 5.73 3.50 0.26
CA ALA A 249 5.31 2.79 -0.94
C ALA A 249 3.79 2.56 -1.02
N LEU A 250 3.16 2.19 0.10
CA LEU A 250 1.70 2.04 0.18
C LEU A 250 0.98 3.39 0.00
N LEU A 251 1.52 4.44 0.63
CA LEU A 251 0.97 5.78 0.57
C LEU A 251 1.03 6.36 -0.86
N LYS A 252 2.12 6.11 -1.60
CA LYS A 252 2.20 6.46 -3.03
C LYS A 252 1.15 5.73 -3.86
N ARG A 253 0.93 4.44 -3.60
CA ARG A 253 -0.07 3.62 -4.32
C ARG A 253 -1.50 4.11 -4.11
N SER A 254 -1.80 4.71 -2.96
CA SER A 254 -3.12 5.28 -2.73
C SER A 254 -3.33 6.61 -3.45
N GLY A 255 -2.32 7.18 -4.10
CA GLY A 255 -2.39 8.45 -4.82
C GLY A 255 -2.08 9.68 -3.97
N VAL A 256 -1.64 9.50 -2.71
CA VAL A 256 -1.16 10.61 -1.87
C VAL A 256 0.15 11.15 -2.45
N LYS A 257 0.21 12.47 -2.65
CA LYS A 257 1.44 13.14 -3.10
C LYS A 257 2.45 13.22 -1.94
N LEU A 258 3.72 13.04 -2.25
CA LEU A 258 4.79 13.01 -1.25
C LEU A 258 5.91 13.97 -1.64
N LEU A 259 6.48 14.64 -0.64
CA LEU A 259 7.63 15.53 -0.81
C LEU A 259 8.52 15.50 0.44
N VAL A 260 9.84 15.42 0.24
CA VAL A 260 10.81 15.69 1.30
C VAL A 260 11.36 17.10 1.12
N LEU A 261 11.33 17.89 2.18
CA LEU A 261 11.97 19.22 2.22
C LEU A 261 13.16 19.16 3.18
N SER A 262 14.31 19.67 2.76
CA SER A 262 15.44 19.90 3.64
C SER A 262 16.04 21.28 3.36
N THR A 263 16.51 21.95 4.41
CA THR A 263 17.20 23.24 4.29
C THR A 263 18.61 23.07 3.71
N GLU A 264 19.30 22.01 4.11
CA GLU A 264 20.68 21.76 3.71
C GLU A 264 20.74 20.93 2.42
N GLN A 265 21.89 20.97 1.74
CA GLN A 265 22.16 20.10 0.61
C GLN A 265 23.04 18.95 1.09
N ASN A 266 22.41 17.78 1.30
CA ASN A 266 23.09 16.60 1.81
C ASN A 266 22.86 15.39 0.87
N PRO A 267 23.94 14.75 0.37
CA PRO A 267 23.84 13.59 -0.51
C PRO A 267 23.02 12.43 0.08
N VAL A 268 23.01 12.26 1.40
CA VAL A 268 22.28 11.17 2.06
C VAL A 268 20.76 11.36 1.93
N VAL A 269 20.28 12.59 2.06
CA VAL A 269 18.86 12.95 1.85
C VAL A 269 18.45 12.57 0.43
N ALA A 270 19.25 12.95 -0.57
CA ALA A 270 18.99 12.65 -1.97
C ALA A 270 18.98 11.14 -2.25
N ALA A 271 19.94 10.41 -1.69
CA ALA A 271 20.02 8.96 -1.83
C ALA A 271 18.80 8.26 -1.21
N ARG A 272 18.37 8.72 -0.02
CA ARG A 272 17.19 8.17 0.66
C ARG A 272 15.90 8.48 -0.08
N ALA A 273 15.70 9.73 -0.50
CA ALA A 273 14.54 10.15 -1.29
C ALA A 273 14.44 9.35 -2.60
N ARG A 274 15.57 9.14 -3.30
CA ARG A 274 15.64 8.30 -4.51
C ARG A 274 15.26 6.85 -4.23
N LYS A 275 15.73 6.27 -3.12
CA LYS A 275 15.36 4.92 -2.69
C LYS A 275 13.86 4.78 -2.40
N LEU A 276 13.25 5.80 -1.81
CA LEU A 276 11.82 5.85 -1.53
C LEU A 276 10.98 6.21 -2.77
N GLY A 277 11.62 6.72 -3.83
CA GLY A 277 10.95 7.27 -5.00
C GLY A 277 10.12 8.50 -4.67
N VAL A 278 10.56 9.32 -3.71
CA VAL A 278 9.87 10.55 -3.27
C VAL A 278 10.66 11.75 -3.80
N PRO A 279 10.01 12.76 -4.40
CA PRO A 279 10.65 14.03 -4.74
C PRO A 279 11.29 14.68 -3.52
N VAL A 280 12.44 15.34 -3.71
CA VAL A 280 13.13 16.08 -2.66
C VAL A 280 13.52 17.46 -3.16
N LEU A 281 13.28 18.49 -2.33
CA LEU A 281 13.82 19.83 -2.52
C LEU A 281 14.82 20.12 -1.39
N GLN A 282 16.03 20.52 -1.75
CA GLN A 282 17.16 20.74 -0.85
C GLN A 282 17.84 22.08 -1.13
N GLY A 283 18.68 22.56 -0.20
CA GLY A 283 19.40 23.83 -0.36
C GLY A 283 18.43 25.03 -0.40
N LEU A 284 17.37 24.96 0.40
CA LEU A 284 16.28 25.92 0.36
C LEU A 284 16.59 27.11 1.27
N ASN A 285 16.43 28.33 0.75
CA ASN A 285 16.48 29.54 1.58
C ASN A 285 15.35 29.56 2.61
N THR A 286 14.13 29.15 2.21
CA THR A 286 12.97 29.02 3.09
C THR A 286 12.12 27.81 2.69
N LYS A 287 11.99 26.81 3.57
CA LYS A 287 11.11 25.65 3.36
C LYS A 287 9.66 26.08 3.08
N GLN A 288 9.20 27.14 3.74
CA GLN A 288 7.84 27.67 3.61
C GLN A 288 7.51 28.12 2.18
N THR A 289 8.44 28.81 1.51
CA THR A 289 8.23 29.27 0.13
C THR A 289 8.21 28.09 -0.83
N ALA A 290 9.15 27.16 -0.68
CA ALA A 290 9.21 25.94 -1.49
C ALA A 290 7.94 25.08 -1.35
N LEU A 291 7.41 24.96 -0.13
CA LEU A 291 6.15 24.27 0.12
C LEU A 291 4.99 24.97 -0.60
N ARG A 292 4.88 26.30 -0.49
CA ARG A 292 3.81 27.06 -1.14
C ARG A 292 3.84 26.92 -2.67
N ASP A 293 5.03 27.02 -3.26
CA ASP A 293 5.20 26.90 -4.71
C ASP A 293 4.85 25.48 -5.18
N TRP A 294 5.29 24.46 -4.44
CA TRP A 294 4.97 23.07 -4.76
C TRP A 294 3.47 22.78 -4.64
N LEU A 295 2.79 23.26 -3.59
CA LEU A 295 1.34 23.13 -3.44
C LEU A 295 0.58 23.81 -4.59
N ALA A 296 1.05 24.97 -5.04
CA ALA A 296 0.45 25.68 -6.18
C ALA A 296 0.64 24.92 -7.50
N ILE A 297 1.82 24.33 -7.74
CA ILE A 297 2.11 23.52 -8.93
C ILE A 297 1.26 22.25 -8.97
N GLU A 298 1.11 21.57 -7.84
CA GLU A 298 0.33 20.32 -7.74
C GLU A 298 -1.19 20.55 -7.60
N GLY A 299 -1.63 21.80 -7.42
CA GLY A 299 -3.04 22.15 -7.27
C GLY A 299 -3.67 21.63 -5.97
N LEU A 300 -2.91 21.59 -4.87
CA LEU A 300 -3.34 21.00 -3.59
C LEU A 300 -3.92 22.04 -2.63
N ASP A 301 -5.01 21.69 -1.94
CA ASP A 301 -5.56 22.49 -0.84
C ASP A 301 -4.70 22.32 0.43
N PRO A 302 -4.07 23.40 0.96
CA PRO A 302 -3.27 23.32 2.17
C PRO A 302 -4.01 22.71 3.38
N ALA A 303 -5.33 22.84 3.46
CA ALA A 303 -6.12 22.24 4.55
C ALA A 303 -6.11 20.69 4.53
N ARG A 304 -5.87 20.08 3.36
CA ARG A 304 -5.77 18.63 3.15
C ARG A 304 -4.33 18.14 3.00
N VAL A 305 -3.39 18.84 3.63
CA VAL A 305 -1.95 18.52 3.57
C VAL A 305 -1.41 18.24 4.97
N ALA A 306 -0.60 17.18 5.10
CA ALA A 306 0.19 16.93 6.29
C ALA A 306 1.63 17.40 6.11
N TYR A 307 2.16 18.11 7.11
CA TYR A 307 3.57 18.44 7.22
C TYR A 307 4.14 17.86 8.51
N VAL A 308 5.22 17.09 8.42
CA VAL A 308 5.88 16.48 9.57
C VAL A 308 7.21 17.17 9.81
N GLY A 309 7.38 17.77 10.99
CA GLY A 309 8.61 18.46 11.38
C GLY A 309 9.08 18.08 12.77
N ASN A 310 10.34 18.39 13.06
CA ASN A 310 10.96 18.17 14.36
C ASN A 310 11.53 19.47 14.98
N ASP A 311 11.90 20.48 14.19
CA ASP A 311 12.62 21.67 14.69
C ASP A 311 12.01 23.02 14.25
N LEU A 312 12.52 24.13 14.79
CA LEU A 312 11.98 25.48 14.65
C LEU A 312 11.87 25.97 13.21
N ASN A 313 12.74 25.47 12.31
CA ASN A 313 12.71 25.77 10.87
C ASN A 313 11.45 25.20 10.18
N ASP A 314 10.73 24.26 10.80
CA ASP A 314 9.51 23.67 10.27
C ASP A 314 8.24 24.43 10.65
N LEU A 315 8.28 25.25 11.71
CA LEU A 315 7.10 25.94 12.25
C LEU A 315 6.33 26.72 11.18
N ALA A 316 7.05 27.41 10.30
CA ALA A 316 6.45 28.20 9.24
C ALA A 316 5.72 27.35 8.18
N CYS A 317 6.18 26.12 7.94
CA CYS A 317 5.50 25.16 7.06
C CYS A 317 4.30 24.52 7.75
N MET A 318 4.45 24.13 9.03
CA MET A 318 3.37 23.58 9.84
C MET A 318 2.18 24.54 9.95
N GLN A 319 2.45 25.86 10.06
CA GLN A 319 1.41 26.88 10.08
C GLN A 319 0.65 27.05 8.75
N LEU A 320 1.20 26.56 7.63
CA LEU A 320 0.55 26.66 6.33
C LEU A 320 -0.46 25.54 6.05
N VAL A 321 -0.35 24.40 6.74
CA VAL A 321 -1.09 23.17 6.39
C VAL A 321 -2.17 22.85 7.42
N GLY A 322 -3.20 22.10 7.02
CA GLY A 322 -4.30 21.70 7.90
C GLY A 322 -3.97 20.55 8.86
N TRP A 323 -2.87 19.84 8.59
CA TRP A 323 -2.36 18.76 9.44
C TRP A 323 -0.88 18.97 9.81
N PRO A 324 -0.58 19.90 10.72
CA PRO A 324 0.74 20.01 11.31
C PRO A 324 1.02 18.79 12.21
N VAL A 325 2.05 18.03 11.90
CA VAL A 325 2.43 16.79 12.59
C VAL A 325 3.84 16.94 13.19
N ALA A 326 4.05 16.45 14.41
CA ALA A 326 5.37 16.43 15.04
C ALA A 326 5.75 15.02 15.51
N VAL A 327 7.05 14.73 15.54
CA VAL A 327 7.61 13.58 16.26
C VAL A 327 7.65 13.86 17.77
N PRO A 328 7.63 12.84 18.64
CA PRO A 328 7.53 13.04 20.10
C PRO A 328 8.74 13.77 20.70
N ASP A 329 9.91 13.61 20.09
CA ASP A 329 11.18 14.25 20.44
C ASP A 329 11.40 15.61 19.77
N ALA A 330 10.42 16.11 19.02
CA ALA A 330 10.49 17.44 18.40
C ALA A 330 10.64 18.56 19.44
N HIS A 331 11.21 19.68 18.99
CA HIS A 331 11.37 20.90 19.79
C HIS A 331 10.02 21.31 20.43
N PRO A 332 9.97 21.75 21.71
CA PRO A 332 8.72 22.00 22.42
C PRO A 332 7.72 22.92 21.69
N ARG A 333 8.22 23.94 20.98
CA ARG A 333 7.38 24.84 20.16
C ARG A 333 6.77 24.15 18.93
N VAL A 334 7.46 23.19 18.33
CA VAL A 334 6.98 22.39 17.19
C VAL A 334 5.86 21.48 17.66
N ARG A 335 6.06 20.77 18.79
CA ARG A 335 4.99 19.96 19.41
C ARG A 335 3.78 20.79 19.81
N ALA A 336 3.99 21.99 20.34
CA ALA A 336 2.90 22.89 20.71
C ALA A 336 2.12 23.41 19.49
N ALA A 337 2.75 23.50 18.32
CA ALA A 337 2.11 23.89 17.06
C ALA A 337 1.46 22.70 16.32
N ALA A 338 1.79 21.47 16.71
CA ALA A 338 1.29 20.27 16.05
C ALA A 338 -0.16 19.97 16.43
N ARG A 339 -0.96 19.63 15.42
CA ARG A 339 -2.29 19.05 15.59
C ARG A 339 -2.18 17.59 16.05
N VAL A 340 -1.17 16.90 15.54
CA VAL A 340 -0.90 15.49 15.83
C VAL A 340 0.55 15.34 16.26
N VAL A 341 0.78 14.68 17.40
CA VAL A 341 2.11 14.21 17.78
C VAL A 341 2.14 12.69 17.58
N LEU A 342 3.11 12.19 16.81
CA LEU A 342 3.31 10.77 16.57
C LEU A 342 3.84 10.07 17.83
N THR A 343 3.69 8.75 17.88
CA THR A 343 4.17 7.93 19.00
C THR A 343 5.61 7.46 18.80
N ARG A 344 6.04 7.33 17.55
CA ARG A 344 7.41 6.95 17.18
C ARG A 344 8.26 8.18 16.89
N SER A 345 9.49 8.18 17.42
CA SER A 345 10.53 9.15 17.11
C SER A 345 11.05 9.04 15.68
N GLY A 346 11.71 10.11 15.23
CA GLY A 346 12.48 10.12 14.00
C GLY A 346 13.48 8.96 13.94
N GLY A 347 13.67 8.39 12.75
CA GLY A 347 14.59 7.25 12.57
C GLY A 347 14.11 5.91 13.16
N ALA A 348 13.05 5.91 13.99
CA ALA A 348 12.46 4.74 14.65
C ALA A 348 11.09 4.32 14.08
N GLY A 349 10.75 4.83 12.89
CA GLY A 349 9.49 4.49 12.21
C GLY A 349 8.40 5.55 12.29
N ALA A 350 8.72 6.82 12.62
CA ALA A 350 7.77 7.93 12.60
C ALA A 350 7.04 8.05 11.25
N VAL A 351 7.78 8.02 10.14
CA VAL A 351 7.21 8.13 8.79
C VAL A 351 6.31 6.92 8.49
N ARG A 352 6.67 5.72 8.95
CA ARG A 352 5.79 4.54 8.84
C ARG A 352 4.46 4.75 9.57
N GLU A 353 4.49 5.18 10.83
CA GLU A 353 3.27 5.44 11.61
C GLU A 353 2.37 6.47 10.92
N LEU A 354 2.95 7.56 10.45
CA LEU A 354 2.24 8.58 9.68
C LEU A 354 1.55 7.97 8.45
N CYS A 355 2.28 7.18 7.65
CA CYS A 355 1.73 6.55 6.46
C CYS A 355 0.55 5.63 6.80
N ASP A 356 0.69 4.80 7.83
CA ASP A 356 -0.37 3.90 8.28
C ASP A 356 -1.63 4.68 8.70
N ARG A 357 -1.46 5.82 9.39
CA ARG A 357 -2.57 6.69 9.80
C ARG A 357 -3.25 7.42 8.64
N VAL A 358 -2.50 7.80 7.61
CA VAL A 358 -3.08 8.40 6.39
C VAL A 358 -3.85 7.35 5.59
N LEU A 359 -3.31 6.13 5.49
CA LEU A 359 -3.98 5.02 4.82
C LEU A 359 -5.27 4.61 5.54
N ALA A 360 -5.30 4.65 6.88
CA ALA A 360 -6.49 4.36 7.67
C ALA A 360 -7.64 5.38 7.46
N ALA A 361 -7.33 6.59 6.99
CA ALA A 361 -8.34 7.62 6.72
C ALA A 361 -9.00 7.49 5.37
N ARG A 362 -8.41 6.66 4.49
CA ARG A 362 -8.91 6.46 3.14
C ARG A 362 -9.93 5.32 3.15
N PRO A 363 -10.97 5.39 2.30
CA PRO A 363 -11.75 4.20 2.03
C PRO A 363 -10.77 3.09 1.63
N PRO A 364 -10.97 1.83 2.09
CA PRO A 364 -10.18 0.73 1.59
C PRO A 364 -10.19 0.87 0.07
N LEU A 365 -9.00 0.91 -0.54
CA LEU A 365 -8.86 1.03 -1.99
C LEU A 365 -9.95 0.16 -2.58
N ALA A 366 -10.91 0.79 -3.27
CA ALA A 366 -12.01 0.05 -3.84
C ALA A 366 -11.36 -1.12 -4.56
N GLU A 367 -11.72 -2.34 -4.17
CA GLU A 367 -11.63 -3.44 -5.09
C GLU A 367 -12.37 -2.90 -6.31
N THR A 368 -11.60 -2.47 -7.32
CA THR A 368 -12.15 -1.97 -8.57
C THR A 368 -13.17 -3.01 -8.96
N GLU A 369 -14.45 -2.62 -9.05
CA GLU A 369 -15.55 -3.53 -9.36
C GLU A 369 -15.08 -4.41 -10.50
N GLN A 370 -14.72 -5.65 -10.15
CA GLN A 370 -14.38 -6.63 -11.15
C GLN A 370 -15.68 -6.83 -11.90
N PRO A 371 -15.69 -6.72 -13.25
CA PRO A 371 -16.85 -7.16 -14.00
C PRO A 371 -17.18 -8.57 -13.52
N PRO A 372 -18.46 -8.88 -13.25
CA PRO A 372 -18.85 -10.03 -12.46
C PRO A 372 -18.04 -11.24 -12.89
N LEU A 373 -17.30 -11.82 -11.93
CA LEU A 373 -16.55 -13.04 -12.16
C LEU A 373 -17.54 -14.09 -12.62
N SER A 374 -17.59 -14.31 -13.93
CA SER A 374 -18.15 -15.53 -14.49
C SER A 374 -17.44 -16.67 -13.75
N PRO A 375 -18.18 -17.63 -13.16
CA PRO A 375 -17.59 -18.70 -12.40
C PRO A 375 -16.49 -19.34 -13.25
N LEU A 376 -15.32 -19.57 -12.64
CA LEU A 376 -14.20 -20.27 -13.25
C LEU A 376 -14.65 -21.67 -13.66
N THR A 377 -15.25 -21.81 -14.83
CA THR A 377 -15.22 -23.05 -15.57
C THR A 377 -13.87 -23.07 -16.26
N PHE A 378 -12.90 -23.75 -15.65
CA PHE A 378 -11.74 -24.25 -16.37
C PHE A 378 -12.27 -25.23 -17.41
N ARG A 379 -12.65 -24.73 -18.59
CA ARG A 379 -13.05 -25.58 -19.71
C ARG A 379 -11.76 -26.18 -20.26
N PRO A 380 -11.65 -27.51 -20.41
CA PRO A 380 -10.55 -28.07 -21.20
C PRO A 380 -10.58 -27.42 -22.59
N ARG A 381 -9.41 -26.94 -23.04
CA ARG A 381 -9.24 -26.18 -24.29
C ARG A 381 -9.83 -26.92 -25.49
N PRO A 382 -10.46 -26.23 -26.45
CA PRO A 382 -10.55 -26.76 -27.80
C PRO A 382 -9.15 -26.80 -28.43
N ALA A 383 -8.81 -27.93 -29.03
CA ALA A 383 -7.51 -28.23 -29.64
C ALA A 383 -7.24 -27.50 -30.99
N GLN A 384 -7.72 -26.26 -31.19
CA GLN A 384 -7.91 -25.71 -32.54
C GLN A 384 -7.14 -24.43 -32.90
N SER A 385 -6.28 -23.85 -32.04
CA SER A 385 -5.40 -22.77 -32.49
C SER A 385 -4.25 -23.36 -33.34
N PRO A 386 -4.04 -22.92 -34.60
CA PRO A 386 -2.98 -23.41 -35.46
C PRO A 386 -1.60 -22.99 -34.90
N SER A 387 -0.58 -23.82 -35.10
CA SER A 387 0.80 -23.47 -34.75
C SER A 387 1.45 -22.62 -35.83
N VAL A 388 2.28 -21.65 -35.45
CA VAL A 388 3.11 -20.84 -36.37
C VAL A 388 4.57 -21.26 -36.23
N ARG A 389 5.27 -21.46 -37.35
CA ARG A 389 6.69 -21.81 -37.36
C ARG A 389 7.55 -20.55 -37.34
N ILE A 390 8.51 -20.47 -36.41
CA ILE A 390 9.56 -19.45 -36.34
C ILE A 390 10.89 -20.18 -36.23
N GLY A 391 11.77 -19.98 -37.20
CA GLY A 391 12.97 -20.83 -37.36
C GLY A 391 12.57 -22.31 -37.42
N ASP A 392 13.17 -23.11 -36.56
CA ASP A 392 12.85 -24.53 -36.41
C ASP A 392 11.73 -24.81 -35.39
N ALA A 393 11.32 -23.81 -34.60
CA ALA A 393 10.32 -23.95 -33.56
C ALA A 393 8.89 -23.80 -34.08
N LEU A 394 7.96 -24.56 -33.49
CA LEU A 394 6.52 -24.40 -33.69
C LEU A 394 5.90 -23.76 -32.45
N LEU A 395 5.33 -22.57 -32.61
CA LEU A 395 4.65 -21.83 -31.55
C LEU A 395 3.15 -22.11 -31.64
N GLY A 396 2.63 -22.84 -30.66
CA GLY A 396 1.22 -23.22 -30.62
C GLY A 396 0.92 -24.18 -29.47
N PRO A 397 -0.35 -24.53 -29.25
CA PRO A 397 -0.74 -25.46 -28.20
C PRO A 397 -0.01 -26.81 -28.32
N GLY A 398 0.50 -27.32 -27.20
CA GLY A 398 1.17 -28.63 -27.14
C GLY A 398 2.66 -28.61 -27.53
N HIS A 399 3.19 -27.47 -27.96
CA HIS A 399 4.62 -27.27 -28.16
C HIS A 399 5.27 -26.55 -26.97
N PRO A 400 6.59 -26.70 -26.76
CA PRO A 400 7.30 -25.96 -25.74
C PRO A 400 7.18 -24.44 -25.95
N VAL A 401 7.02 -23.70 -24.85
CA VAL A 401 6.98 -22.25 -24.80
C VAL A 401 8.30 -21.71 -25.34
N TYR A 402 8.20 -20.88 -26.37
CA TYR A 402 9.31 -20.23 -27.03
C TYR A 402 9.73 -18.99 -26.23
N VAL A 403 10.95 -18.99 -25.67
CA VAL A 403 11.43 -17.92 -24.79
C VAL A 403 12.39 -17.01 -25.56
N ILE A 404 12.10 -15.71 -25.51
CA ILE A 404 12.84 -14.66 -26.22
C ILE A 404 13.55 -13.77 -25.19
N GLY A 405 14.88 -13.72 -25.26
CA GLY A 405 15.70 -12.73 -24.56
C GLY A 405 15.71 -11.41 -25.34
N GLU A 406 14.94 -10.42 -24.90
CA GLU A 406 14.94 -9.08 -25.52
C GLU A 406 16.19 -8.32 -25.09
N ILE A 407 17.17 -8.24 -25.98
CA ILE A 407 18.37 -7.42 -25.80
C ILE A 407 18.00 -5.95 -26.00
N GLY A 408 17.10 -5.67 -26.95
CA GLY A 408 16.64 -4.31 -27.23
C GLY A 408 17.80 -3.38 -27.54
N ILE A 409 18.01 -2.38 -26.67
CA ILE A 409 19.13 -1.43 -26.74
C ILE A 409 20.11 -1.55 -25.55
N ASN A 410 19.98 -2.58 -24.70
CA ASN A 410 20.83 -2.76 -23.51
C ASN A 410 22.31 -3.05 -23.84
N HIS A 411 22.62 -3.26 -25.11
CA HIS A 411 23.98 -3.35 -25.63
C HIS A 411 24.69 -2.00 -25.70
N ASN A 412 23.97 -0.87 -25.61
CA ASN A 412 24.54 0.48 -25.61
C ASN A 412 25.47 0.78 -26.82
N GLY A 413 25.17 0.21 -27.99
CA GLY A 413 25.99 0.33 -29.19
C GLY A 413 27.30 -0.47 -29.18
N ASP A 414 27.48 -1.42 -28.24
CA ASP A 414 28.68 -2.25 -28.12
C ASP A 414 28.39 -3.72 -28.49
N VAL A 415 29.06 -4.22 -29.53
CA VAL A 415 28.90 -5.59 -30.05
C VAL A 415 29.37 -6.65 -29.05
N ASP A 416 30.39 -6.36 -28.24
CA ASP A 416 30.88 -7.31 -27.24
C ASP A 416 29.89 -7.43 -26.08
N ILE A 417 29.22 -6.34 -25.69
CA ILE A 417 28.09 -6.41 -24.75
C ILE A 417 26.95 -7.23 -25.36
N ALA A 418 26.61 -7.02 -26.64
CA ALA A 418 25.59 -7.81 -27.33
C ALA A 418 25.92 -9.30 -27.34
N ARG A 419 27.18 -9.69 -27.64
CA ARG A 419 27.64 -11.10 -27.57
C ARG A 419 27.47 -11.70 -26.18
N ARG A 420 27.84 -10.97 -25.13
CA ARG A 420 27.66 -11.43 -23.74
C ARG A 420 26.18 -11.61 -23.39
N LEU A 421 25.30 -10.74 -23.86
CA LEU A 421 23.85 -10.89 -23.66
C LEU A 421 23.29 -12.09 -24.44
N ILE A 422 23.83 -12.39 -25.62
CA ILE A 422 23.52 -13.61 -26.37
C ILE A 422 23.94 -14.84 -25.56
N ASP A 423 25.14 -14.86 -24.98
CA ASP A 423 25.60 -15.96 -24.14
C ASP A 423 24.68 -16.19 -22.95
N VAL A 424 24.24 -15.13 -22.27
CA VAL A 424 23.26 -15.22 -21.18
C VAL A 424 21.95 -15.88 -21.64
N ALA A 425 21.45 -15.53 -22.83
CA ALA A 425 20.24 -16.13 -23.38
C ALA A 425 20.43 -17.61 -23.72
N VAL A 426 21.57 -17.96 -24.32
CA VAL A 426 21.93 -19.35 -24.67
C VAL A 426 22.08 -20.21 -23.42
N GLU A 427 22.82 -19.72 -22.41
CA GLU A 427 23.04 -20.41 -21.14
C GLU A 427 21.74 -20.65 -20.36
N ALA A 428 20.82 -19.68 -20.39
CA ALA A 428 19.49 -19.85 -19.81
C ALA A 428 18.59 -20.82 -20.59
N GLY A 429 18.90 -21.13 -21.85
CA GLY A 429 18.09 -21.99 -22.71
C GLY A 429 16.96 -21.26 -23.43
N CYS A 430 17.11 -19.97 -23.70
CA CYS A 430 16.23 -19.23 -24.62
C CYS A 430 16.36 -19.78 -26.04
N GLN A 431 15.28 -19.71 -26.81
CA GLN A 431 15.28 -20.10 -28.22
C GLN A 431 15.68 -18.96 -29.15
N ALA A 432 15.46 -17.72 -28.73
CA ALA A 432 15.81 -16.54 -29.51
C ALA A 432 16.36 -15.40 -28.66
N VAL A 433 17.14 -14.56 -29.33
CA VAL A 433 17.42 -13.19 -28.91
C VAL A 433 16.75 -12.20 -29.84
N LYS A 434 16.32 -11.07 -29.28
CA LYS A 434 15.66 -10.01 -30.03
C LYS A 434 16.37 -8.67 -29.86
N PHE A 435 16.55 -7.96 -30.96
CA PHE A 435 17.10 -6.62 -31.04
C PHE A 435 16.05 -5.60 -31.50
N GLN A 436 16.45 -4.34 -31.64
CA GLN A 436 15.64 -3.31 -32.27
C GLN A 436 16.43 -2.66 -33.42
N LYS A 437 15.78 -2.48 -34.56
CA LYS A 437 16.35 -1.78 -35.71
C LYS A 437 15.52 -0.56 -36.03
N ARG A 438 16.18 0.59 -36.13
CA ARG A 438 15.57 1.84 -36.57
C ARG A 438 16.50 2.65 -37.46
N THR A 439 15.90 3.59 -38.17
CA THR A 439 16.55 4.74 -38.80
C THR A 439 16.35 5.95 -37.88
N PRO A 440 17.36 6.35 -37.07
CA PRO A 440 17.18 7.39 -36.04
C PRO A 440 16.60 8.70 -36.57
N GLU A 441 16.95 9.09 -37.79
CA GLU A 441 16.46 10.30 -38.45
C GLU A 441 14.96 10.23 -38.79
N ILE A 442 14.39 9.04 -38.90
CA ILE A 442 12.96 8.81 -39.13
C ILE A 442 12.23 8.70 -37.79
N CYS A 443 12.73 7.86 -36.88
CA CYS A 443 12.03 7.51 -35.66
C CYS A 443 12.14 8.53 -34.53
N VAL A 444 13.12 9.44 -34.55
CA VAL A 444 13.22 10.52 -33.57
C VAL A 444 12.39 11.72 -34.06
N PRO A 445 11.32 12.11 -33.33
CA PRO A 445 10.51 13.25 -33.70
C PRO A 445 11.35 14.52 -33.85
N PRO A 446 11.13 15.36 -34.88
CA PRO A 446 11.94 16.55 -35.15
C PRO A 446 12.19 17.45 -33.93
N GLU A 447 11.16 17.64 -33.10
CA GLU A 447 11.17 18.45 -31.88
C GLU A 447 12.02 17.84 -30.75
N GLN A 448 12.32 16.54 -30.80
CA GLN A 448 13.17 15.87 -29.82
C GLN A 448 14.63 15.80 -30.24
N ARG A 449 14.94 15.91 -31.55
CA ARG A 449 16.29 15.67 -32.09
C ARG A 449 17.37 16.48 -31.39
N GLY A 450 17.12 17.77 -31.18
CA GLY A 450 18.07 18.70 -30.57
C GLY A 450 18.09 18.72 -29.03
N GLN A 451 17.28 17.91 -28.35
CA GLN A 451 17.27 17.87 -26.89
C GLN A 451 18.58 17.31 -26.36
N MET A 452 19.27 18.06 -25.50
CA MET A 452 20.53 17.59 -24.90
C MET A 452 20.28 16.49 -23.87
N ARG A 453 21.13 15.47 -23.88
CA ARG A 453 21.11 14.33 -22.96
C ARG A 453 22.49 14.13 -22.36
N GLN A 454 22.51 13.90 -21.05
CA GLN A 454 23.69 13.40 -20.36
C GLN A 454 23.80 11.89 -20.61
N THR A 455 24.85 11.47 -21.32
CA THR A 455 25.11 10.07 -21.65
C THR A 455 26.48 9.63 -21.08
N PRO A 456 26.78 8.31 -21.04
CA PRO A 456 28.09 7.82 -20.60
C PRO A 456 29.25 8.29 -21.48
N TRP A 457 28.96 8.77 -22.68
CA TRP A 457 29.94 9.26 -23.66
C TRP A 457 30.04 10.78 -23.71
N GLY A 458 29.46 11.46 -22.72
CA GLY A 458 29.37 12.92 -22.66
C GLY A 458 27.99 13.46 -23.02
N GLU A 459 27.89 14.79 -23.03
CA GLU A 459 26.67 15.48 -23.43
C GLU A 459 26.52 15.45 -24.95
N MET A 460 25.37 15.01 -25.44
CA MET A 460 25.05 14.98 -26.87
C MET A 460 23.55 15.18 -27.09
N THR A 461 23.17 15.52 -28.31
CA THR A 461 21.75 15.62 -28.68
C THR A 461 21.08 14.24 -28.65
N TYR A 462 19.76 14.21 -28.49
CA TYR A 462 19.00 12.97 -28.44
C TYR A 462 19.13 12.16 -29.74
N LEU A 463 19.23 12.85 -30.89
CA LEU A 463 19.49 12.19 -32.17
C LEU A 463 20.89 11.56 -32.22
N GLU A 464 21.94 12.29 -31.83
CA GLU A 464 23.32 11.76 -31.79
C GLU A 464 23.43 10.54 -30.88
N TYR A 465 22.76 10.58 -29.72
CA TYR A 465 22.65 9.44 -28.82
C TYR A 465 22.00 8.22 -29.52
N LYS A 466 20.88 8.43 -30.22
CA LYS A 466 20.19 7.35 -30.94
C LYS A 466 21.03 6.81 -32.10
N ILE A 467 21.74 7.66 -32.83
CA ILE A 467 22.68 7.23 -33.88
C ILE A 467 23.81 6.39 -33.28
N ARG A 468 24.39 6.83 -32.16
CA ARG A 468 25.51 6.14 -31.51
C ARG A 468 25.15 4.75 -30.99
N THR A 469 23.92 4.56 -30.51
CA THR A 469 23.46 3.28 -29.96
C THR A 469 22.87 2.34 -31.00
N GLU A 470 22.59 2.82 -32.20
CA GLU A 470 21.98 2.04 -33.26
C GLU A 470 23.04 1.25 -34.03
N PHE A 471 22.84 -0.07 -34.15
CA PHE A 471 23.74 -0.91 -34.93
C PHE A 471 23.53 -0.75 -36.44
N GLY A 472 24.65 -0.76 -37.16
CA GLY A 472 24.72 -0.78 -38.62
C GLY A 472 24.87 -2.21 -39.17
N ARG A 473 25.18 -2.29 -40.47
CA ARG A 473 25.31 -3.57 -41.18
C ARG A 473 26.47 -4.42 -40.66
N ASP A 474 27.60 -3.82 -40.35
CA ASP A 474 28.80 -4.55 -39.91
C ASP A 474 28.59 -5.17 -38.51
N GLU A 475 27.95 -4.44 -37.60
CA GLU A 475 27.62 -4.94 -36.27
C GLU A 475 26.56 -6.05 -36.34
N TYR A 476 25.49 -5.86 -37.10
CA TYR A 476 24.48 -6.91 -37.27
C TYR A 476 25.02 -8.15 -37.99
N THR A 477 25.99 -8.01 -38.90
CA THR A 477 26.67 -9.16 -39.53
C THR A 477 27.47 -9.95 -38.50
N GLN A 478 28.17 -9.27 -37.59
CA GLN A 478 28.86 -9.93 -36.48
C GLN A 478 27.91 -10.62 -35.50
N ILE A 479 26.77 -9.99 -35.21
CA ILE A 479 25.72 -10.55 -34.34
C ILE A 479 25.10 -11.78 -35.00
N ALA A 480 24.70 -11.69 -36.27
CA ALA A 480 24.10 -12.79 -37.02
C ALA A 480 25.01 -14.02 -37.03
N LYS A 481 26.29 -13.82 -37.36
CA LYS A 481 27.31 -14.89 -37.33
C LYS A 481 27.47 -15.48 -35.93
N TYR A 482 27.49 -14.65 -34.88
CA TYR A 482 27.61 -15.14 -33.52
C TYR A 482 26.39 -15.96 -33.09
N CYS A 483 25.17 -15.51 -33.42
CA CYS A 483 23.95 -16.28 -33.16
C CYS A 483 23.94 -17.63 -33.89
N GLU A 484 24.41 -17.68 -35.14
CA GLU A 484 24.59 -18.92 -35.91
C GLU A 484 25.59 -19.87 -35.22
N GLU A 485 26.75 -19.37 -34.79
CA GLU A 485 27.78 -20.15 -34.07
C GLU A 485 27.26 -20.70 -32.73
N ARG A 486 26.35 -19.98 -32.06
CA ARG A 486 25.76 -20.38 -30.78
C ARG A 486 24.47 -21.20 -30.94
N GLY A 487 23.95 -21.33 -32.16
CA GLY A 487 22.73 -22.10 -32.46
C GLY A 487 21.47 -21.49 -31.85
N ILE A 488 21.36 -20.16 -31.82
CA ILE A 488 20.19 -19.43 -31.32
C ILE A 488 19.56 -18.58 -32.43
N ASP A 489 18.24 -18.58 -32.51
CA ASP A 489 17.54 -17.71 -33.46
C ASP A 489 17.77 -16.23 -33.10
N TRP A 490 17.84 -15.38 -34.11
CA TRP A 490 17.87 -13.93 -33.88
C TRP A 490 16.96 -13.20 -34.85
N PHE A 491 16.39 -12.12 -34.36
CA PHE A 491 15.58 -11.19 -35.13
C PHE A 491 15.53 -9.84 -34.44
N ALA A 492 14.81 -8.88 -35.02
CA ALA A 492 14.63 -7.57 -34.43
C ALA A 492 13.22 -7.02 -34.63
N SER A 493 12.91 -5.97 -33.86
CA SER A 493 11.76 -5.10 -34.11
C SER A 493 12.16 -3.95 -35.04
N PRO A 494 11.67 -3.90 -36.29
CA PRO A 494 11.82 -2.72 -37.14
C PRO A 494 10.87 -1.61 -36.67
N TRP A 495 11.39 -0.38 -36.58
CA TRP A 495 10.63 0.82 -36.18
C TRP A 495 10.23 1.71 -37.37
N ASP A 496 10.63 1.36 -38.59
CA ASP A 496 10.37 2.08 -39.82
C ASP A 496 10.51 1.13 -41.03
N VAL A 497 9.95 1.53 -42.18
CA VAL A 497 9.95 0.72 -43.42
C VAL A 497 11.37 0.39 -43.92
N PRO A 498 12.35 1.32 -43.95
CA PRO A 498 13.73 0.97 -44.30
C PRO A 498 14.33 -0.11 -43.41
N SER A 499 14.00 -0.12 -42.11
CA SER A 499 14.43 -1.15 -41.18
C SER A 499 13.86 -2.53 -41.49
N VAL A 500 12.66 -2.62 -42.10
CA VAL A 500 12.12 -3.90 -42.60
C VAL A 500 13.02 -4.46 -43.71
N GLN A 501 13.33 -3.63 -44.71
CA GLN A 501 14.20 -4.03 -45.81
C GLN A 501 15.59 -4.45 -45.31
N PHE A 502 16.17 -3.67 -44.38
CA PHE A 502 17.46 -4.00 -43.77
C PHE A 502 17.45 -5.40 -43.14
N LEU A 503 16.41 -5.74 -42.38
CA LEU A 503 16.29 -7.03 -41.71
C LEU A 503 16.02 -8.19 -42.68
N GLU A 504 15.30 -7.94 -43.78
CA GLU A 504 15.15 -8.93 -44.87
C GLU A 504 16.49 -9.23 -45.55
N GLU A 505 17.32 -8.21 -45.79
CA GLU A 505 18.69 -8.40 -46.32
C GLU A 505 19.62 -9.16 -45.35
N MET A 506 19.27 -9.20 -44.06
CA MET A 506 19.97 -9.99 -43.03
C MET A 506 19.35 -11.38 -42.81
N ASP A 507 18.30 -11.73 -43.55
CA ASP A 507 17.54 -12.98 -43.50
C ASP A 507 17.08 -13.41 -42.09
N VAL A 508 16.51 -12.47 -41.32
CA VAL A 508 15.97 -12.79 -39.98
C VAL A 508 14.82 -13.81 -40.04
N VAL A 509 14.68 -14.65 -39.01
CA VAL A 509 13.69 -15.75 -39.01
C VAL A 509 12.23 -15.28 -38.88
N THR A 510 12.00 -14.07 -38.37
CA THR A 510 10.69 -13.46 -38.13
C THR A 510 10.84 -11.95 -37.93
N HIS A 511 9.74 -11.20 -37.99
CA HIS A 511 9.70 -9.81 -37.53
C HIS A 511 8.89 -9.66 -36.24
N LYS A 512 9.27 -8.70 -35.39
CA LYS A 512 8.49 -8.32 -34.20
C LYS A 512 7.94 -6.90 -34.34
N VAL A 513 6.62 -6.76 -34.39
CA VAL A 513 5.96 -5.46 -34.26
C VAL A 513 5.96 -5.04 -32.80
N ALA A 514 6.57 -3.89 -32.50
CA ALA A 514 6.52 -3.27 -31.18
C ALA A 514 5.12 -2.73 -30.89
N SER A 515 4.72 -2.71 -29.61
CA SER A 515 3.42 -2.16 -29.19
C SER A 515 3.15 -0.74 -29.71
N ALA A 516 4.20 0.10 -29.79
CA ALA A 516 4.10 1.47 -30.29
C ALA A 516 3.79 1.56 -31.79
N SER A 517 3.96 0.47 -32.54
CA SER A 517 3.83 0.42 -34.00
C SER A 517 2.54 -0.26 -34.46
N VAL A 518 1.64 -0.65 -33.54
CA VAL A 518 0.36 -1.33 -33.89
C VAL A 518 -0.50 -0.47 -34.81
N THR A 519 -0.43 0.85 -34.68
CA THR A 519 -1.20 1.80 -35.50
C THR A 519 -0.42 2.32 -36.72
N ASP A 520 0.84 1.91 -36.92
CA ASP A 520 1.63 2.25 -38.10
C ASP A 520 1.29 1.31 -39.25
N HIS A 521 0.17 1.58 -39.90
CA HIS A 521 -0.35 0.71 -40.96
C HIS A 521 0.58 0.63 -42.18
N GLU A 522 1.45 1.62 -42.42
CA GLU A 522 2.42 1.57 -43.50
C GLU A 522 3.51 0.53 -43.20
N LEU A 523 4.06 0.58 -41.98
CA LEU A 523 5.00 -0.42 -41.49
C LEU A 523 4.38 -1.82 -41.47
N LEU A 524 3.14 -1.96 -40.99
CA LEU A 524 2.45 -3.26 -40.97
C LEU A 524 2.28 -3.85 -42.38
N ARG A 525 1.96 -3.03 -43.39
CA ARG A 525 1.86 -3.49 -44.78
C ARG A 525 3.21 -3.93 -45.33
N ALA A 526 4.27 -3.18 -45.04
CA ALA A 526 5.63 -3.56 -45.43
C ALA A 526 6.05 -4.90 -44.82
N LEU A 527 5.73 -5.10 -43.53
CA LEU A 527 5.97 -6.36 -42.83
C LEU A 527 5.15 -7.52 -43.40
N ALA A 528 3.86 -7.33 -43.65
CA ALA A 528 3.01 -8.35 -44.26
C ALA A 528 3.53 -8.78 -45.66
N ALA A 529 4.05 -7.83 -46.44
CA ALA A 529 4.59 -8.09 -47.78
C ALA A 529 5.85 -8.97 -47.79
N THR A 530 6.59 -9.07 -46.67
CA THR A 530 7.73 -10.00 -46.53
C THR A 530 7.30 -11.47 -46.63
N GLY A 531 6.05 -11.77 -46.26
CA GLY A 531 5.54 -13.14 -46.17
C GLY A 531 6.18 -13.98 -45.06
N LYS A 532 7.03 -13.39 -44.21
CA LYS A 532 7.61 -14.07 -43.03
C LYS A 532 6.59 -14.14 -41.88
N PRO A 533 6.81 -15.03 -40.88
CA PRO A 533 6.08 -14.98 -39.62
C PRO A 533 6.23 -13.62 -38.93
N ILE A 534 5.20 -13.23 -38.20
CA ILE A 534 5.16 -11.96 -37.47
C ILE A 534 4.74 -12.21 -36.03
N ILE A 535 5.50 -11.64 -35.11
CA ILE A 535 5.13 -11.53 -33.69
C ILE A 535 4.60 -10.11 -33.46
N LEU A 536 3.35 -9.96 -33.00
CA LEU A 536 2.70 -8.67 -32.77
C LEU A 536 2.44 -8.43 -31.28
N SER A 537 3.13 -7.47 -30.66
CA SER A 537 2.75 -6.98 -29.33
C SER A 537 1.58 -6.02 -29.38
N THR A 538 0.66 -6.12 -28.42
CA THR A 538 -0.59 -5.35 -28.40
C THR A 538 -0.72 -4.37 -27.22
N GLY A 539 0.40 -3.98 -26.61
CA GLY A 539 0.36 -2.98 -25.53
C GLY A 539 -0.05 -1.61 -26.04
N MET A 540 -0.68 -0.79 -25.18
CA MET A 540 -1.18 0.55 -25.53
C MET A 540 -2.29 0.57 -26.58
N SER A 541 -2.83 -0.58 -27.01
CA SER A 541 -3.81 -0.66 -28.10
C SER A 541 -5.21 -1.00 -27.62
N THR A 542 -6.23 -0.39 -28.23
CA THR A 542 -7.62 -0.84 -28.10
C THR A 542 -7.89 -2.08 -28.98
N LEU A 543 -9.02 -2.76 -28.76
CA LEU A 543 -9.39 -3.90 -29.60
C LEU A 543 -9.57 -3.49 -31.07
N GLU A 544 -10.12 -2.30 -31.34
CA GLU A 544 -10.33 -1.80 -32.70
C GLU A 544 -9.02 -1.53 -33.44
N GLU A 545 -7.98 -1.06 -32.73
CA GLU A 545 -6.64 -0.88 -33.29
C GLU A 545 -5.98 -2.23 -33.58
N ILE A 546 -6.15 -3.20 -32.68
CA ILE A 546 -5.65 -4.57 -32.88
C ILE A 546 -6.37 -5.24 -34.06
N ASP A 547 -7.70 -5.09 -34.19
CA ASP A 547 -8.47 -5.66 -35.30
C ASP A 547 -7.91 -5.19 -36.66
N LYS A 548 -7.62 -3.89 -36.79
CA LYS A 548 -7.03 -3.32 -38.01
C LYS A 548 -5.63 -3.86 -38.30
N ALA A 549 -4.81 -4.01 -37.25
CA ALA A 549 -3.49 -4.60 -37.40
C ALA A 549 -3.58 -6.06 -37.88
N VAL A 550 -4.48 -6.85 -37.29
CA VAL A 550 -4.73 -8.25 -37.69
C VAL A 550 -5.29 -8.33 -39.11
N GLU A 551 -6.16 -7.41 -39.54
CA GLU A 551 -6.66 -7.33 -40.91
C GLU A 551 -5.52 -7.13 -41.93
N ILE A 552 -4.55 -6.28 -41.61
CA ILE A 552 -3.39 -6.02 -42.47
C ILE A 552 -2.43 -7.21 -42.50
N LEU A 553 -2.11 -7.79 -41.34
CA LEU A 553 -1.10 -8.84 -41.21
C LEU A 553 -1.62 -10.23 -41.60
N GLY A 554 -2.93 -10.45 -41.47
CA GLY A 554 -3.55 -11.77 -41.56
C GLY A 554 -3.22 -12.67 -40.36
N THR A 555 -3.90 -13.80 -40.24
CA THR A 555 -3.79 -14.70 -39.07
C THR A 555 -2.91 -15.93 -39.31
N SER A 556 -2.64 -16.31 -40.57
CA SER A 556 -2.00 -17.59 -40.92
C SER A 556 -0.56 -17.75 -40.42
N LYS A 557 0.18 -16.65 -40.24
CA LYS A 557 1.58 -16.61 -39.81
C LYS A 557 1.80 -15.65 -38.63
N LEU A 558 0.73 -15.35 -37.90
CA LEU A 558 0.73 -14.35 -36.83
C LEU A 558 0.80 -15.02 -35.46
N VAL A 559 1.72 -14.54 -34.63
CA VAL A 559 1.74 -14.79 -33.18
C VAL A 559 1.47 -13.47 -32.49
N MET A 560 0.46 -13.42 -31.61
CA MET A 560 0.18 -12.20 -30.85
C MET A 560 0.82 -12.27 -29.47
N MET A 561 1.11 -11.11 -28.88
CA MET A 561 1.71 -10.99 -27.56
C MET A 561 0.87 -10.04 -26.72
N HIS A 562 0.24 -10.58 -25.68
CA HIS A 562 -0.33 -9.72 -24.64
C HIS A 562 0.82 -8.98 -23.95
N ALA A 563 0.66 -7.67 -23.80
CA ALA A 563 1.67 -6.79 -23.23
C ALA A 563 1.01 -5.57 -22.59
N THR A 564 1.58 -5.08 -21.50
CA THR A 564 1.27 -3.76 -20.94
C THR A 564 2.55 -2.94 -20.93
N SER A 565 2.57 -1.80 -21.62
CA SER A 565 3.78 -0.99 -21.85
C SER A 565 4.10 -0.02 -20.69
N THR A 566 4.00 -0.53 -19.45
CA THR A 566 4.45 0.16 -18.23
C THR A 566 5.79 -0.46 -17.80
N TYR A 567 6.81 0.37 -17.54
CA TYR A 567 8.18 -0.09 -17.26
C TYR A 567 8.70 0.49 -15.94
N PRO A 568 8.76 -0.28 -14.83
CA PRO A 568 8.31 -1.67 -14.69
C PRO A 568 6.78 -1.79 -14.54
N LEU A 569 6.22 -2.90 -15.04
CA LEU A 569 4.80 -3.22 -14.97
C LEU A 569 4.38 -3.60 -13.54
N PRO A 570 3.44 -2.88 -12.90
CA PRO A 570 2.84 -3.32 -11.65
C PRO A 570 1.85 -4.47 -11.88
N PRO A 571 1.69 -5.41 -10.93
CA PRO A 571 0.85 -6.61 -11.11
C PRO A 571 -0.61 -6.35 -11.48
N GLU A 572 -1.22 -5.31 -10.91
CA GLU A 572 -2.60 -4.89 -11.14
C GLU A 572 -2.86 -4.46 -12.59
N GLU A 573 -1.83 -3.99 -13.30
CA GLU A 573 -1.92 -3.59 -14.71
C GLU A 573 -1.60 -4.73 -15.69
N ALA A 574 -1.19 -5.91 -15.20
CA ALA A 574 -0.75 -7.00 -16.06
C ALA A 574 -1.88 -7.64 -16.87
N ASN A 575 -3.11 -7.66 -16.33
CA ASN A 575 -4.33 -8.13 -17.00
C ASN A 575 -4.14 -9.42 -17.84
N LEU A 576 -3.54 -10.48 -17.24
CA LEU A 576 -3.16 -11.69 -17.96
C LEU A 576 -4.32 -12.45 -18.64
N ARG A 577 -5.56 -12.21 -18.21
CA ARG A 577 -6.75 -12.82 -18.83
C ARG A 577 -6.94 -12.39 -20.28
N THR A 578 -6.35 -11.27 -20.68
CA THR A 578 -6.32 -10.81 -22.08
C THR A 578 -5.65 -11.83 -23.01
N ILE A 579 -4.73 -12.66 -22.52
CA ILE A 579 -4.16 -13.77 -23.30
C ILE A 579 -5.29 -14.65 -23.86
N VAL A 580 -6.24 -15.04 -23.01
CA VAL A 580 -7.39 -15.87 -23.41
C VAL A 580 -8.32 -15.09 -24.34
N THR A 581 -8.58 -13.82 -24.05
CA THR A 581 -9.40 -12.95 -24.91
C THR A 581 -8.85 -12.87 -26.34
N LEU A 582 -7.52 -12.69 -26.49
CA LEU A 582 -6.87 -12.62 -27.80
C LEU A 582 -6.90 -13.97 -28.51
N GLN A 583 -6.71 -15.08 -27.78
CA GLN A 583 -6.81 -16.44 -28.33
C GLN A 583 -8.21 -16.69 -28.90
N ASP A 584 -9.24 -16.41 -28.11
CA ASP A 584 -10.64 -16.64 -28.48
C ASP A 584 -11.08 -15.74 -29.65
N ARG A 585 -10.64 -14.48 -29.67
CA ARG A 585 -11.04 -13.51 -30.70
C ARG A 585 -10.40 -13.78 -32.06
N TYR A 586 -9.10 -14.04 -32.08
CA TYR A 586 -8.33 -14.08 -33.33
C TYR A 586 -7.96 -15.49 -33.79
N GLY A 587 -8.09 -16.50 -32.91
CA GLY A 587 -7.79 -17.89 -33.25
C GLY A 587 -6.32 -18.13 -33.62
N VAL A 588 -5.40 -17.32 -33.09
CA VAL A 588 -3.95 -17.41 -33.33
C VAL A 588 -3.20 -17.81 -32.05
N PRO A 589 -1.95 -18.29 -32.15
CA PRO A 589 -1.10 -18.44 -30.97
C PRO A 589 -0.89 -17.10 -30.29
N VAL A 590 -1.05 -17.08 -28.96
CA VAL A 590 -0.83 -15.88 -28.14
C VAL A 590 0.22 -16.18 -27.08
N GLY A 591 1.18 -15.28 -26.94
CA GLY A 591 2.18 -15.27 -25.89
C GLY A 591 2.08 -14.06 -24.97
N TYR A 592 3.16 -13.80 -24.24
CA TYR A 592 3.25 -12.73 -23.26
C TYR A 592 4.58 -11.97 -23.38
N SER A 593 4.51 -10.64 -23.47
CA SER A 593 5.66 -9.75 -23.45
C SER A 593 5.69 -9.02 -22.11
N GLY A 594 6.62 -9.42 -21.23
CA GLY A 594 6.64 -8.99 -19.84
C GLY A 594 7.56 -7.79 -19.59
N HIS A 595 7.10 -6.86 -18.76
CA HIS A 595 7.84 -5.68 -18.29
C HIS A 595 7.85 -5.52 -16.77
N GLU A 596 7.41 -6.55 -16.03
CA GLU A 596 7.40 -6.62 -14.56
C GLU A 596 8.81 -6.81 -13.97
N ARG A 597 9.01 -6.64 -12.65
CA ARG A 597 10.32 -6.88 -12.00
C ARG A 597 10.60 -8.34 -11.64
N GLY A 598 9.53 -9.10 -11.33
CA GLY A 598 9.58 -10.49 -10.86
C GLY A 598 9.30 -11.50 -11.97
N LEU A 599 9.18 -12.77 -11.60
CA LEU A 599 8.93 -13.87 -12.56
C LEU A 599 7.47 -14.36 -12.52
N GLN A 600 6.74 -14.03 -11.46
CA GLN A 600 5.44 -14.61 -11.14
C GLN A 600 4.41 -14.38 -12.26
N ILE A 601 4.45 -13.20 -12.88
CA ILE A 601 3.50 -12.80 -13.93
C ILE A 601 3.79 -13.54 -15.23
N SER A 602 5.06 -13.55 -15.67
CA SER A 602 5.51 -14.38 -16.80
C SER A 602 5.17 -15.87 -16.64
N LEU A 603 5.37 -16.43 -15.44
CA LEU A 603 5.03 -17.83 -15.15
C LEU A 603 3.51 -18.08 -15.17
N ALA A 604 2.72 -17.16 -14.62
CA ALA A 604 1.26 -17.24 -14.67
C ALA A 604 0.71 -17.06 -16.09
N ALA A 605 1.38 -16.30 -16.95
CA ALA A 605 1.00 -16.19 -18.36
C ALA A 605 1.09 -17.56 -19.07
N VAL A 606 2.13 -18.34 -18.76
CA VAL A 606 2.30 -19.70 -19.31
C VAL A 606 1.16 -20.63 -18.86
N THR A 607 0.76 -20.57 -17.58
CA THR A 607 -0.36 -21.41 -17.10
C THR A 607 -1.70 -21.05 -17.75
N LEU A 608 -1.88 -19.79 -18.16
CA LEU A 608 -3.02 -19.33 -18.94
C LEU A 608 -2.95 -19.70 -20.43
N GLY A 609 -1.81 -20.20 -20.90
CA GLY A 609 -1.63 -20.70 -22.26
C GLY A 609 -0.80 -19.82 -23.18
N ALA A 610 0.01 -18.90 -22.64
CA ALA A 610 1.02 -18.21 -23.42
C ALA A 610 1.96 -19.22 -24.10
N VAL A 611 2.05 -19.21 -25.43
CA VAL A 611 2.92 -20.13 -26.21
C VAL A 611 4.35 -19.59 -26.39
N THR A 612 4.55 -18.32 -26.05
CA THR A 612 5.86 -17.68 -26.07
C THR A 612 5.92 -16.62 -24.98
N VAL A 613 7.12 -16.40 -24.44
CA VAL A 613 7.39 -15.41 -23.38
C VAL A 613 8.59 -14.56 -23.82
N GLU A 614 8.43 -13.25 -23.79
CA GLU A 614 9.48 -12.28 -24.08
C GLU A 614 9.79 -11.44 -22.84
N ARG A 615 11.08 -11.30 -22.51
CA ARG A 615 11.57 -10.53 -21.38
C ARG A 615 12.84 -9.79 -21.75
N HIS A 616 12.94 -8.51 -21.36
CA HIS A 616 14.21 -7.78 -21.50
C HIS A 616 15.31 -8.43 -20.67
N ILE A 617 16.53 -8.50 -21.19
CA ILE A 617 17.69 -9.10 -20.53
C ILE A 617 18.83 -8.10 -20.40
N THR A 618 19.59 -8.21 -19.32
CA THR A 618 20.72 -7.34 -19.04
C THR A 618 21.85 -8.09 -18.33
N LEU A 619 23.08 -7.58 -18.44
CA LEU A 619 24.21 -8.08 -17.66
C LEU A 619 24.16 -7.56 -16.22
N ASP A 620 23.69 -6.33 -16.05
CA ASP A 620 23.62 -5.62 -14.77
C ASP A 620 22.55 -4.52 -14.87
N ARG A 621 21.60 -4.52 -13.92
CA ARG A 621 20.51 -3.53 -13.86
C ARG A 621 20.98 -2.10 -13.56
N THR A 622 22.21 -1.92 -13.12
CA THR A 622 22.82 -0.61 -12.83
C THR A 622 23.50 0.03 -14.04
N MET A 623 23.65 -0.71 -15.15
CA MET A 623 24.16 -0.16 -16.41
C MET A 623 23.24 0.96 -16.92
N TRP A 624 23.83 1.90 -17.65
CA TRP A 624 23.12 3.06 -18.16
C TRP A 624 22.15 2.67 -19.28
N GLY A 625 20.91 3.16 -19.19
CA GLY A 625 19.86 2.98 -20.20
C GLY A 625 18.48 2.76 -19.53
N SER A 626 17.40 3.07 -20.25
CA SER A 626 16.04 3.04 -19.71
C SER A 626 15.54 1.65 -19.34
N ASP A 627 15.97 0.63 -20.08
CA ASP A 627 15.35 -0.70 -20.04
C ASP A 627 16.03 -1.62 -19.02
N HIS A 628 17.25 -1.26 -18.57
CA HIS A 628 18.04 -2.05 -17.61
C HIS A 628 17.25 -2.34 -16.32
N ALA A 629 16.54 -1.35 -15.76
CA ALA A 629 15.81 -1.49 -14.50
C ALA A 629 14.66 -2.51 -14.53
N ALA A 630 14.08 -2.76 -15.71
CA ALA A 630 13.01 -3.75 -15.90
C ALA A 630 13.53 -5.10 -16.44
N SER A 631 14.79 -5.14 -16.88
CA SER A 631 15.42 -6.32 -17.49
C SER A 631 15.74 -7.42 -16.47
N LEU A 632 15.83 -8.67 -16.91
CA LEU A 632 16.32 -9.80 -16.12
C LEU A 632 17.84 -9.92 -16.24
N GLU A 633 18.49 -10.05 -15.09
CA GLU A 633 19.90 -10.47 -15.01
C GLU A 633 20.03 -11.97 -15.28
N PRO A 634 21.24 -12.52 -15.51
CA PRO A 634 21.43 -13.89 -15.96
C PRO A 634 20.69 -14.94 -15.10
N SER A 635 20.86 -14.90 -13.78
CA SER A 635 20.18 -15.81 -12.85
C SER A 635 18.65 -15.68 -12.89
N GLY A 636 18.12 -14.47 -13.14
CA GLY A 636 16.69 -14.25 -13.27
C GLY A 636 16.12 -14.90 -14.54
N LEU A 637 16.86 -14.85 -15.64
CA LEU A 637 16.47 -15.49 -16.89
C LEU A 637 16.59 -17.03 -16.82
N GLU A 638 17.67 -17.55 -16.23
CA GLU A 638 17.82 -18.99 -15.97
C GLU A 638 16.66 -19.55 -15.14
N HIS A 639 16.29 -18.87 -14.05
CA HIS A 639 15.15 -19.26 -13.23
C HIS A 639 13.84 -19.22 -14.01
N LEU A 640 13.64 -18.19 -14.84
CA LEU A 640 12.44 -18.09 -15.67
C LEU A 640 12.33 -19.28 -16.62
N VAL A 641 13.36 -19.57 -17.42
CA VAL A 641 13.33 -20.66 -18.39
C VAL A 641 13.15 -22.00 -17.67
N ARG A 642 13.91 -22.25 -16.60
CA ARG A 642 13.76 -23.47 -15.78
C ARG A 642 12.32 -23.65 -15.29
N ASP A 643 11.73 -22.61 -14.71
CA ASP A 643 10.40 -22.69 -14.09
C ASP A 643 9.30 -22.81 -15.15
N ILE A 644 9.46 -22.21 -16.34
CA ILE A 644 8.60 -22.47 -17.50
C ILE A 644 8.61 -23.96 -17.84
N ARG A 645 9.79 -24.59 -17.98
CA ARG A 645 9.90 -26.03 -18.32
C ARG A 645 9.28 -26.94 -17.25
N ILE A 646 9.42 -26.57 -15.98
CA ILE A 646 8.78 -27.27 -14.86
C ILE A 646 7.26 -27.16 -14.97
N ILE A 647 6.73 -25.96 -15.21
CA ILE A 647 5.28 -25.71 -15.35
C ILE A 647 4.71 -26.52 -16.52
N GLU A 648 5.38 -26.53 -17.67
CA GLU A 648 4.94 -27.31 -18.84
C GLU A 648 4.78 -28.79 -18.51
N SER A 649 5.73 -29.35 -17.75
CA SER A 649 5.65 -30.74 -17.28
C SER A 649 4.54 -30.94 -16.24
N ALA A 650 4.35 -29.97 -15.34
CA ALA A 650 3.39 -30.03 -14.24
C ALA A 650 1.93 -29.85 -14.66
N LEU A 651 1.68 -29.14 -15.77
CA LEU A 651 0.32 -28.94 -16.31
C LEU A 651 -0.36 -30.27 -16.66
N GLY A 652 0.42 -31.26 -17.12
CA GLY A 652 -0.08 -32.58 -17.48
C GLY A 652 -1.16 -32.55 -18.58
N ASP A 653 -2.02 -33.55 -18.59
CA ASP A 653 -3.09 -33.72 -19.59
C ASP A 653 -4.50 -33.45 -19.03
N GLY A 654 -4.59 -33.00 -17.77
CA GLY A 654 -5.86 -32.70 -17.10
C GLY A 654 -6.73 -33.91 -16.73
N VAL A 655 -6.29 -35.15 -16.99
CA VAL A 655 -7.07 -36.35 -16.66
C VAL A 655 -6.78 -36.80 -15.23
N LYS A 656 -7.82 -36.83 -14.38
CA LYS A 656 -7.67 -37.28 -12.99
C LYS A 656 -7.37 -38.78 -12.93
N ARG A 657 -6.20 -39.10 -12.38
CA ARG A 657 -5.74 -40.45 -12.09
C ARG A 657 -5.07 -40.53 -10.71
N VAL A 658 -4.83 -41.74 -10.24
CA VAL A 658 -3.97 -42.02 -9.10
C VAL A 658 -2.57 -42.29 -9.64
N PHE A 659 -1.58 -41.52 -9.20
CA PHE A 659 -0.20 -41.72 -9.61
C PHE A 659 0.46 -42.84 -8.81
N PRO A 660 1.51 -43.50 -9.33
CA PRO A 660 2.20 -44.58 -8.63
C PRO A 660 2.64 -44.23 -7.19
N GLY A 661 3.07 -42.99 -6.96
CA GLY A 661 3.47 -42.49 -5.63
C GLY A 661 2.30 -42.32 -4.63
N GLU A 662 1.06 -42.27 -5.12
CA GLU A 662 -0.13 -42.12 -4.28
C GLU A 662 -0.71 -43.47 -3.80
N GLU A 663 -0.32 -44.60 -4.40
CA GLU A 663 -0.91 -45.91 -4.09
C GLU A 663 -0.64 -46.36 -2.64
N ALA A 664 0.57 -46.16 -2.13
CA ALA A 664 0.90 -46.49 -0.74
C ALA A 664 0.16 -45.60 0.29
N PRO A 665 0.16 -44.24 0.16
CA PRO A 665 -0.67 -43.38 1.00
C PRO A 665 -2.16 -43.71 0.93
N ARG A 666 -2.68 -43.99 -0.28
CA ARG A 666 -4.07 -44.37 -0.51
C ARG A 666 -4.41 -45.66 0.24
N ALA A 667 -3.58 -46.69 0.17
CA ALA A 667 -3.81 -47.95 0.90
C ALA A 667 -3.80 -47.75 2.43
N ARG A 668 -2.94 -46.85 2.94
CA ARG A 668 -2.77 -46.61 4.38
C ARG A 668 -3.86 -45.72 4.99
N LEU A 669 -4.28 -44.67 4.29
CA LEU A 669 -5.06 -43.57 4.88
C LEU A 669 -6.53 -43.56 4.45
N ARG A 670 -6.86 -44.17 3.31
CA ARG A 670 -8.20 -44.08 2.75
C ARG A 670 -9.13 -45.03 3.51
N ARG A 671 -10.15 -44.47 4.17
CA ARG A 671 -11.18 -45.25 4.82
C ARG A 671 -12.00 -45.99 3.76
N VAL A 672 -12.11 -47.30 3.91
CA VAL A 672 -13.01 -48.12 3.11
C VAL A 672 -14.30 -48.25 3.91
N THR A 673 -15.42 -47.79 3.36
CA THR A 673 -16.73 -48.05 3.96
C THR A 673 -17.05 -49.52 3.72
N VAL A 674 -17.18 -50.29 4.81
CA VAL A 674 -17.55 -51.72 4.77
C VAL A 674 -19.06 -51.86 4.68
#